data_AF-A0A1A9BL43-F1
#
_entry.id   AF-A0A1A9BL43-F1
#
_cell.length_a   1.000
_cell.length_b   1.000
_cell.length_c   1.000
_cell.angle_alpha   90.00
_cell.angle_beta   90.00
_cell.angle_gamma   90.00
#
_symmetry.space_group_name_H-M   'P 1'
#
loop_
_entity.id
_entity.type
_entity.pdbx_description
1 polymer ?
#
loop_
_entity_poly.entity_id
_entity_poly.type
_entity_poly.pdbx_seq_one_letter_code
_entity_poly.pdbx_strand_id
1 'polypeptide(L)'
;MGAGKLLVRVRAFFVLGVLAALFATFAAATPARAADTQAAYLADRLRENPVYVSDQLPREVPKSMTPDFAEVAKRTGVPTYVIVLPSGAVNDDGLLGAVHDRLGKDGLFVIVDDSSVSYAEAFGVRAPADDALTICLYELPYDAHPLDEFELFAEVIAQGPEKAAQRADAARDKGADDEPDEMYVGPSDRENQSILTGVLATAVPAVILLLFPAVRRWRRKLKGGTPKKAKKGKKKGGRAGRPRRWMVPTATALLACAAVLLTANAAFDQTRSSAAPRPRAMELNARLDRVAEGLAEDPVYTDPESPRILDGAQLARLHSRIEKFERSEGGGPVFVAVVPQISEDESEGDEENFAYALHDKVGQDGVYIVADPLYGGIDAFNHGLRLDSLDLLLDLPEFITYGDDKSRDAEDHLLGERLDALMTHLDEAPRTDAPDNPGDPYPVTNPVTEDDLPPLFGDDFQGGLFLGLLVAGLAYGLLEALAAIAIVLLRRRGKAPLLTSALPASSPTKPTASYLRRTARTELRALKADFESAPPSSDPRPGDCLDAALLLLEGDPARIDHPDTDSAALVAVIVLSRAGRAALDRKGYNRCCAVNPLHGPAVTRHQVRLSAERKARRHVHICGACREKATSEASTMPTHVLALPDPPVRYLEAEPLDAVPDGIRRLIEKVREMAHVA
;
A
#
# COMPACT_ATOMS: atom_id res chain seq x y z
N MET A 1 -13.04 8.57 -82.44
CA MET A 1 -12.78 7.83 -81.18
C MET A 1 -14.07 7.87 -80.36
N GLY A 2 -14.96 6.89 -80.32
CA GLY A 2 -14.93 5.48 -80.69
C GLY A 2 -15.71 4.76 -79.59
N ALA A 3 -17.00 4.50 -79.84
CA ALA A 3 -18.00 3.97 -78.89
C ALA A 3 -17.63 2.62 -78.24
N GLY A 4 -16.46 2.04 -78.56
CA GLY A 4 -15.92 0.83 -77.93
C GLY A 4 -15.33 1.03 -76.53
N LYS A 5 -15.00 2.25 -76.07
CA LYS A 5 -14.42 2.45 -74.72
C LYS A 5 -15.46 2.46 -73.58
N LEU A 6 -16.75 2.67 -73.88
CA LEU A 6 -17.80 2.62 -72.88
C LEU A 6 -18.26 1.18 -72.59
N LEU A 7 -18.20 0.29 -73.59
CA LEU A 7 -18.66 -1.10 -73.46
C LEU A 7 -17.69 -1.99 -72.65
N VAL A 8 -16.39 -1.65 -72.63
CA VAL A 8 -15.36 -2.39 -71.86
C VAL A 8 -15.42 -2.07 -70.37
N ARG A 9 -15.78 -0.83 -70.00
CA ARG A 9 -15.92 -0.44 -68.58
C ARG A 9 -17.19 -1.01 -67.94
N VAL A 10 -18.29 -1.12 -68.68
CA VAL A 10 -19.53 -1.73 -68.15
C VAL A 10 -19.39 -3.24 -67.97
N ARG A 11 -18.63 -3.94 -68.83
CA ARG A 11 -18.34 -5.37 -68.65
C ARG A 11 -17.36 -5.67 -67.52
N ALA A 12 -16.36 -4.80 -67.27
CA ALA A 12 -15.45 -4.98 -66.14
C ALA A 12 -16.18 -4.81 -64.78
N PHE A 13 -17.11 -3.86 -64.67
CA PHE A 13 -17.92 -3.69 -63.45
C PHE A 13 -18.95 -4.81 -63.25
N PHE A 14 -19.53 -5.37 -64.33
CA PHE A 14 -20.44 -6.51 -64.20
C PHE A 14 -19.71 -7.81 -63.84
N VAL A 15 -18.50 -8.05 -64.36
CA VAL A 15 -17.70 -9.24 -63.99
C VAL A 15 -17.15 -9.13 -62.57
N LEU A 16 -16.77 -7.93 -62.11
CA LEU A 16 -16.36 -7.72 -60.70
C LEU A 16 -17.54 -7.81 -59.73
N GLY A 17 -18.73 -7.33 -60.11
CA GLY A 17 -19.95 -7.44 -59.31
C GLY A 17 -20.50 -8.86 -59.24
N VAL A 18 -20.39 -9.65 -60.31
CA VAL A 18 -20.78 -11.06 -60.30
C VAL A 18 -19.74 -11.94 -59.59
N LEU A 19 -18.43 -11.62 -59.65
CA LEU A 19 -17.43 -12.31 -58.81
C LEU A 19 -17.59 -11.97 -57.33
N ALA A 20 -17.87 -10.70 -56.97
CA ALA A 20 -18.12 -10.31 -55.58
C ALA A 20 -19.43 -10.93 -55.03
N ALA A 21 -20.47 -11.04 -55.87
CA ALA A 21 -21.70 -11.74 -55.50
C ALA A 21 -21.52 -13.26 -55.40
N LEU A 22 -20.65 -13.88 -56.20
CA LEU A 22 -20.33 -15.31 -56.08
C LEU A 22 -19.42 -15.63 -54.88
N PHE A 23 -18.53 -14.71 -54.49
CA PHE A 23 -17.73 -14.85 -53.26
C PHE A 23 -18.54 -14.54 -51.99
N ALA A 24 -19.57 -13.69 -52.07
CA ALA A 24 -20.47 -13.43 -50.94
C ALA A 24 -21.46 -14.57 -50.66
N THR A 25 -21.74 -15.46 -51.63
CA THR A 25 -22.65 -16.60 -51.43
C THR A 25 -21.99 -17.90 -50.95
N PHE A 26 -20.66 -17.94 -50.77
CA PHE A 26 -19.96 -19.13 -50.29
C PHE A 26 -19.15 -18.93 -48.99
N ALA A 27 -19.25 -17.77 -48.35
CA ALA A 27 -18.42 -17.41 -47.18
C ALA A 27 -19.20 -17.17 -45.87
N ALA A 28 -20.49 -17.54 -45.77
CA ALA A 28 -21.30 -17.24 -44.59
C ALA A 28 -22.32 -18.33 -44.23
N ALA A 29 -21.95 -19.61 -44.33
CA ALA A 29 -22.87 -20.73 -44.01
C ALA A 29 -22.34 -21.70 -42.93
N THR A 30 -21.15 -21.48 -42.39
CA THR A 30 -20.50 -22.40 -41.45
C THR A 30 -20.83 -22.13 -39.96
N PRO A 31 -20.81 -20.89 -39.43
CA PRO A 31 -21.03 -20.68 -37.99
C PRO A 31 -22.47 -20.98 -37.54
N ALA A 32 -23.46 -20.71 -38.40
CA ALA A 32 -24.87 -20.92 -38.08
C ALA A 32 -25.27 -22.38 -37.81
N ARG A 33 -24.45 -23.37 -38.20
CA ARG A 33 -24.76 -24.80 -38.03
C ARG A 33 -24.19 -25.40 -36.75
N ALA A 34 -23.14 -24.79 -36.19
CA ALA A 34 -22.52 -25.18 -34.92
C ALA A 34 -23.36 -24.70 -33.71
N ALA A 35 -23.74 -23.42 -33.72
CA ALA A 35 -24.68 -22.86 -32.74
C ALA A 35 -26.05 -23.57 -32.77
N ASP A 36 -26.44 -24.10 -33.93
CA ASP A 36 -27.70 -24.83 -34.14
C ASP A 36 -27.82 -26.11 -33.28
N THR A 37 -26.70 -26.81 -33.03
CA THR A 37 -26.69 -28.04 -32.23
C THR A 37 -26.57 -27.79 -30.73
N GLN A 38 -25.72 -26.84 -30.33
CA GLN A 38 -25.59 -26.42 -28.93
C GLN A 38 -26.91 -25.79 -28.44
N ALA A 39 -27.50 -24.89 -29.24
CA ALA A 39 -28.80 -24.29 -28.93
C ALA A 39 -29.93 -25.34 -28.87
N ALA A 40 -29.87 -26.40 -29.68
CA ALA A 40 -30.84 -27.51 -29.61
C ALA A 40 -30.74 -28.23 -28.26
N TYR A 41 -29.52 -28.59 -27.86
CA TYR A 41 -29.27 -29.24 -26.57
C TYR A 41 -29.74 -28.38 -25.39
N LEU A 42 -29.34 -27.10 -25.35
CA LEU A 42 -29.71 -26.18 -24.28
C LEU A 42 -31.23 -25.93 -24.25
N ALA A 43 -31.88 -25.76 -25.40
CA ALA A 43 -33.34 -25.61 -25.47
C ALA A 43 -34.08 -26.87 -24.97
N ASP A 44 -33.55 -28.05 -25.24
CA ASP A 44 -34.10 -29.31 -24.73
C ASP A 44 -33.98 -29.40 -23.21
N ARG A 45 -32.84 -29.02 -22.64
CA ARG A 45 -32.65 -28.91 -21.17
C ARG A 45 -33.58 -27.89 -20.54
N LEU A 46 -33.70 -26.71 -21.14
CA LEU A 46 -34.61 -25.66 -20.66
C LEU A 46 -36.09 -26.03 -20.74
N ARG A 47 -36.44 -27.01 -21.59
CA ARG A 47 -37.81 -27.54 -21.66
C ARG A 47 -38.14 -28.40 -20.44
N GLU A 48 -37.14 -29.09 -19.89
CA GLU A 48 -37.26 -29.91 -18.67
C GLU A 48 -37.27 -29.05 -17.42
N ASN A 49 -36.35 -28.08 -17.34
CA ASN A 49 -36.21 -27.15 -16.21
C ASN A 49 -35.80 -25.77 -16.73
N PRO A 50 -36.48 -24.67 -16.36
CA PRO A 50 -36.09 -23.32 -16.80
C PRO A 50 -34.68 -22.89 -16.35
N VAL A 51 -34.03 -23.62 -15.45
CA VAL A 51 -32.63 -23.41 -15.08
C VAL A 51 -31.82 -24.64 -15.44
N TYR A 52 -30.74 -24.43 -16.19
CA TYR A 52 -29.73 -25.43 -16.50
C TYR A 52 -28.39 -25.02 -15.90
N VAL A 53 -27.78 -25.92 -15.12
CA VAL A 53 -26.43 -25.75 -14.58
C VAL A 53 -25.55 -26.85 -15.16
N SER A 54 -24.47 -26.44 -15.84
CA SER A 54 -23.47 -27.36 -16.39
C SER A 54 -22.77 -28.19 -15.30
N ASP A 55 -22.20 -29.33 -15.68
CA ASP A 55 -21.21 -30.05 -14.85
C ASP A 55 -19.78 -29.74 -15.25
N GLN A 56 -19.56 -28.75 -16.13
CA GLN A 56 -18.23 -28.25 -16.47
C GLN A 56 -17.68 -27.30 -15.38
N LEU A 57 -18.54 -26.81 -14.48
CA LEU A 57 -18.20 -25.89 -13.38
C LEU A 57 -18.45 -26.47 -11.98
N PRO A 58 -18.07 -27.72 -11.66
CA PRO A 58 -18.39 -28.33 -10.39
C PRO A 58 -17.74 -27.62 -9.20
N ARG A 59 -16.58 -26.96 -9.35
CA ARG A 59 -15.89 -26.26 -8.24
C ARG A 59 -16.59 -24.96 -7.87
N GLU A 60 -16.93 -24.15 -8.87
CA GLU A 60 -17.53 -22.84 -8.67
C GLU A 60 -19.06 -22.93 -8.53
N VAL A 61 -19.74 -23.54 -9.51
CA VAL A 61 -21.21 -23.63 -9.56
C VAL A 61 -21.68 -25.08 -9.65
N PRO A 62 -21.60 -25.87 -8.56
CA PRO A 62 -22.03 -27.27 -8.58
C PRO A 62 -23.51 -27.41 -8.91
N LYS A 63 -23.87 -28.49 -9.63
CA LYS A 63 -25.26 -28.76 -10.08
C LYS A 63 -26.32 -28.71 -8.96
N SER A 64 -25.96 -28.97 -7.70
CA SER A 64 -26.86 -28.81 -6.55
C SER A 64 -27.39 -27.39 -6.36
N MET A 65 -26.77 -26.36 -6.94
CA MET A 65 -27.22 -24.97 -6.89
C MET A 65 -28.38 -24.65 -7.84
N THR A 66 -28.76 -25.58 -8.73
CA THR A 66 -29.89 -25.39 -9.65
C THR A 66 -31.17 -24.85 -8.96
N PRO A 67 -31.58 -25.33 -7.77
CA PRO A 67 -32.74 -24.79 -7.06
C PRO A 67 -32.56 -23.35 -6.59
N ASP A 68 -31.34 -22.95 -6.22
CA ASP A 68 -31.03 -21.59 -5.75
C ASP A 68 -31.16 -20.61 -6.91
N PHE A 69 -30.53 -20.89 -8.06
CA PHE A 69 -30.74 -20.14 -9.30
C PHE A 69 -32.22 -20.09 -9.71
N ALA A 70 -32.96 -21.20 -9.57
CA ALA A 70 -34.39 -21.25 -9.88
C ALA A 70 -35.25 -20.43 -8.91
N GLU A 71 -34.82 -20.24 -7.66
CA GLU A 71 -35.46 -19.33 -6.71
C GLU A 71 -35.22 -17.87 -7.09
N VAL A 72 -33.97 -17.53 -7.44
CA VAL A 72 -33.59 -16.20 -7.89
C VAL A 72 -34.29 -15.82 -9.19
N ALA A 73 -34.34 -16.72 -10.16
CA ALA A 73 -35.02 -16.51 -11.44
C ALA A 73 -36.52 -16.17 -11.28
N LYS A 74 -37.19 -16.65 -10.21
CA LYS A 74 -38.59 -16.29 -9.94
C LYS A 74 -38.76 -14.86 -9.42
N ARG A 75 -37.71 -14.26 -8.85
CA ARG A 75 -37.74 -12.90 -8.28
C ARG A 75 -37.75 -11.83 -9.37
N THR A 76 -37.36 -12.15 -10.61
CA THR A 76 -37.33 -11.22 -11.76
C THR A 76 -38.71 -10.67 -12.13
N GLY A 77 -39.79 -11.41 -11.82
CA GLY A 77 -41.16 -11.03 -12.16
C GLY A 77 -41.58 -11.30 -13.61
N VAL A 78 -40.71 -11.91 -14.43
CA VAL A 78 -40.99 -12.39 -15.79
C VAL A 78 -40.59 -13.87 -15.93
N PRO A 79 -41.08 -14.62 -16.94
CA PRO A 79 -40.51 -15.94 -17.22
C PRO A 79 -39.01 -15.80 -17.50
N THR A 80 -38.17 -16.45 -16.70
CA THR A 80 -36.71 -16.36 -16.81
C THR A 80 -36.13 -17.75 -17.03
N TYR A 81 -35.26 -17.86 -18.04
CA TYR A 81 -34.52 -19.05 -18.40
C TYR A 81 -33.04 -18.80 -18.15
N VAL A 82 -32.40 -19.63 -17.33
CA VAL A 82 -31.01 -19.44 -16.91
C VAL A 82 -30.18 -20.61 -17.40
N ILE A 83 -29.05 -20.30 -18.03
CA ILE A 83 -28.07 -21.25 -18.52
C ILE A 83 -26.74 -20.92 -17.84
N VAL A 84 -26.23 -21.84 -17.02
CA VAL A 84 -24.91 -21.70 -16.40
C VAL A 84 -23.91 -22.55 -17.18
N LEU A 85 -22.92 -21.90 -17.81
CA LEU A 85 -21.90 -22.51 -18.68
C LEU A 85 -20.55 -21.85 -18.42
N PRO A 86 -19.42 -22.51 -18.69
CA PRO A 86 -18.12 -21.89 -18.51
C PRO A 86 -17.90 -20.69 -19.45
N SER A 87 -17.09 -19.74 -19.00
CA SER A 87 -16.69 -18.60 -19.81
C SER A 87 -16.09 -19.05 -21.15
N GLY A 88 -16.45 -18.36 -22.23
CA GLY A 88 -16.06 -18.74 -23.59
C GLY A 88 -16.88 -19.87 -24.22
N ALA A 89 -17.77 -20.56 -23.49
CA ALA A 89 -18.69 -21.53 -24.12
C ALA A 89 -19.68 -20.89 -25.11
N VAL A 90 -19.82 -19.57 -25.06
CA VAL A 90 -20.73 -18.78 -25.88
C VAL A 90 -19.90 -17.95 -26.85
N ASN A 91 -19.76 -18.44 -28.08
CA ASN A 91 -18.96 -17.78 -29.13
C ASN A 91 -19.76 -16.82 -30.03
N ASP A 92 -21.08 -16.71 -29.85
CA ASP A 92 -21.97 -15.94 -30.72
C ASP A 92 -23.04 -15.21 -29.90
N ASP A 93 -23.18 -13.90 -30.13
CA ASP A 93 -24.28 -13.06 -29.64
C ASP A 93 -25.65 -13.68 -29.98
N GLY A 94 -25.72 -14.51 -31.03
CA GLY A 94 -26.93 -15.20 -31.47
C GLY A 94 -27.35 -16.45 -30.68
N LEU A 95 -26.56 -16.96 -29.72
CA LEU A 95 -26.89 -18.22 -29.03
C LEU A 95 -28.24 -18.15 -28.30
N LEU A 96 -28.50 -17.08 -27.53
CA LEU A 96 -29.75 -16.94 -26.79
C LEU A 96 -30.96 -16.83 -27.72
N GLY A 97 -30.82 -16.13 -28.85
CA GLY A 97 -31.83 -16.08 -29.90
C GLY A 97 -32.11 -17.46 -30.51
N ALA A 98 -31.08 -18.23 -30.81
CA ALA A 98 -31.21 -19.59 -31.34
C ALA A 98 -31.86 -20.55 -30.33
N VAL A 99 -31.54 -20.43 -29.04
CA VAL A 99 -32.17 -21.18 -27.95
C VAL A 99 -33.64 -20.80 -27.81
N HIS A 100 -33.94 -19.50 -27.82
CA HIS A 100 -35.31 -18.97 -27.78
C HIS A 100 -36.16 -19.52 -28.93
N ASP A 101 -35.66 -19.46 -30.17
CA ASP A 101 -36.38 -19.91 -31.36
C ASP A 101 -36.74 -21.41 -31.31
N ARG A 102 -35.87 -22.22 -30.70
CA ARG A 102 -36.08 -23.67 -30.49
C ARG A 102 -36.98 -24.00 -29.31
N LEU A 103 -36.82 -23.25 -28.22
CA LEU A 103 -37.64 -23.42 -27.03
C LEU A 103 -39.09 -22.97 -27.30
N GLY A 104 -39.25 -21.93 -28.12
CA GLY A 104 -40.54 -21.39 -28.55
C GLY A 104 -41.32 -20.73 -27.41
N LYS A 105 -40.62 -20.11 -26.45
CA LYS A 105 -41.22 -19.47 -25.27
C LYS A 105 -40.64 -18.08 -25.05
N ASP A 106 -41.52 -17.08 -24.92
CA ASP A 106 -41.15 -15.74 -24.51
C ASP A 106 -40.61 -15.73 -23.07
N GLY A 107 -39.63 -14.87 -22.80
CA GLY A 107 -38.98 -14.74 -21.50
C GLY A 107 -37.67 -13.96 -21.54
N LEU A 108 -37.07 -13.80 -20.37
CA LEU A 108 -35.71 -13.30 -20.17
C LEU A 108 -34.77 -14.51 -20.17
N PHE A 109 -33.82 -14.54 -21.09
CA PHE A 109 -32.81 -15.58 -21.18
C PHE A 109 -31.50 -15.02 -20.64
N VAL A 110 -30.83 -15.77 -19.77
CA VAL A 110 -29.65 -15.31 -19.04
C VAL A 110 -28.59 -16.41 -19.11
N ILE A 111 -27.38 -16.01 -19.50
CA ILE A 111 -26.16 -16.80 -19.36
C ILE A 111 -25.43 -16.30 -18.12
N VAL A 112 -25.03 -17.25 -17.29
CA VAL A 112 -24.17 -17.03 -16.13
C VAL A 112 -22.93 -17.89 -16.33
N ASP A 113 -21.74 -17.33 -16.16
CA ASP A 113 -20.49 -18.07 -16.21
C ASP A 113 -19.87 -18.28 -14.82
N ASP A 114 -18.64 -18.78 -14.80
CA ASP A 114 -17.83 -18.98 -13.60
C ASP A 114 -17.55 -17.70 -12.82
N SER A 115 -17.68 -16.53 -13.45
CA SER A 115 -17.35 -15.25 -12.84
C SER A 115 -18.55 -14.33 -12.65
N SER A 116 -19.52 -14.36 -13.57
CA SER A 116 -20.50 -13.28 -13.66
C SER A 116 -21.77 -13.65 -14.44
N VAL A 117 -22.74 -12.73 -14.43
CA VAL A 117 -23.82 -12.75 -15.43
C VAL A 117 -23.29 -12.18 -16.75
N SER A 118 -22.79 -13.04 -17.64
CA SER A 118 -22.08 -12.61 -18.86
C SER A 118 -23.00 -11.99 -19.91
N TYR A 119 -24.21 -12.54 -20.09
CA TYR A 119 -25.11 -12.10 -21.16
C TYR A 119 -26.59 -12.33 -20.82
N ALA A 120 -27.46 -11.40 -21.20
CA ALA A 120 -28.89 -11.54 -21.00
C ALA A 120 -29.70 -10.84 -22.08
N GLU A 121 -30.75 -11.50 -22.56
CA GLU A 121 -31.63 -10.95 -23.60
C GLU A 121 -33.11 -11.24 -23.30
N ALA A 122 -33.96 -10.24 -23.57
CA ALA A 122 -35.40 -10.32 -23.35
C ALA A 122 -36.15 -10.55 -24.66
N PHE A 123 -36.80 -11.72 -24.80
CA PHE A 123 -37.65 -12.05 -25.94
C PHE A 123 -39.12 -12.03 -25.56
N GLY A 124 -39.92 -11.21 -26.26
CA GLY A 124 -41.37 -11.10 -26.02
C GLY A 124 -41.79 -10.48 -24.68
N VAL A 125 -40.84 -10.15 -23.80
CA VAL A 125 -41.07 -9.52 -22.49
C VAL A 125 -40.34 -8.18 -22.38
N ARG A 126 -40.71 -7.37 -21.39
CA ARG A 126 -39.99 -6.12 -21.06
C ARG A 126 -39.17 -6.34 -19.80
N ALA A 127 -37.86 -6.47 -19.95
CA ALA A 127 -36.90 -6.58 -18.85
C ALA A 127 -35.67 -5.73 -19.18
N PRO A 128 -35.16 -4.90 -18.26
CA PRO A 128 -34.01 -4.03 -18.50
C PRO A 128 -32.68 -4.81 -18.35
N ALA A 129 -32.42 -5.75 -19.26
CA ALA A 129 -31.26 -6.64 -19.20
C ALA A 129 -29.92 -5.87 -19.22
N ASP A 130 -29.72 -4.98 -20.19
CA ASP A 130 -28.48 -4.20 -20.34
C ASP A 130 -28.16 -3.32 -19.12
N ASP A 131 -29.20 -2.70 -18.53
CA ASP A 131 -29.05 -1.89 -17.32
C ASP A 131 -28.69 -2.77 -16.12
N ALA A 132 -29.27 -3.97 -16.02
CA ALA A 132 -28.97 -4.92 -14.96
C ALA A 132 -27.53 -5.47 -15.07
N LEU A 133 -27.07 -5.83 -16.28
CA LEU A 133 -25.67 -6.19 -16.55
C LEU A 133 -24.72 -5.06 -16.16
N THR A 134 -25.05 -3.82 -16.56
CA THR A 134 -24.26 -2.64 -16.17
C THR A 134 -24.14 -2.53 -14.65
N ILE A 135 -25.24 -2.73 -13.91
CA ILE A 135 -25.23 -2.58 -12.46
C ILE A 135 -24.40 -3.67 -11.78
N CYS A 136 -24.51 -4.93 -12.20
CA CYS A 136 -23.67 -6.01 -11.67
C CYS A 136 -22.18 -5.67 -11.83
N LEU A 137 -21.78 -5.22 -13.02
CA LEU A 137 -20.39 -4.85 -13.33
C LEU A 137 -19.80 -3.75 -12.42
N TYR A 138 -20.61 -2.83 -11.90
CA TYR A 138 -20.13 -1.67 -11.14
C TYR A 138 -20.44 -1.69 -9.65
N GLU A 139 -21.45 -2.44 -9.21
CA GLU A 139 -21.89 -2.47 -7.81
C GLU A 139 -21.40 -3.68 -7.02
N LEU A 140 -20.95 -4.74 -7.71
CA LEU A 140 -20.36 -5.92 -7.06
C LEU A 140 -18.84 -5.95 -7.22
N PRO A 141 -18.11 -6.47 -6.22
CA PRO A 141 -16.69 -6.68 -6.33
C PRO A 141 -16.38 -7.86 -7.27
N TYR A 142 -15.14 -7.93 -7.75
CA TYR A 142 -14.69 -8.97 -8.68
C TYR A 142 -14.79 -10.40 -8.11
N ASP A 143 -14.73 -10.55 -6.79
CA ASP A 143 -14.83 -11.84 -6.09
C ASP A 143 -16.27 -12.19 -5.68
N ALA A 144 -17.26 -11.46 -6.18
CA ALA A 144 -18.66 -11.82 -6.01
C ALA A 144 -18.94 -13.15 -6.73
N HIS A 145 -19.59 -14.07 -6.03
CA HIS A 145 -19.92 -15.38 -6.60
C HIS A 145 -21.02 -15.24 -7.67
N PRO A 146 -21.05 -16.07 -8.74
CA PRO A 146 -22.03 -15.93 -9.83
C PRO A 146 -23.50 -15.93 -9.40
N LEU A 147 -23.83 -16.63 -8.31
CA LEU A 147 -25.17 -16.58 -7.70
C LEU A 147 -25.50 -15.20 -7.10
N ASP A 148 -24.55 -14.56 -6.41
CA ASP A 148 -24.75 -13.23 -5.81
C ASP A 148 -24.93 -12.17 -6.92
N GLU A 149 -24.18 -12.30 -8.01
CA GLU A 149 -24.38 -11.50 -9.21
C GLU A 149 -25.77 -11.69 -9.80
N PHE A 150 -26.20 -12.94 -9.95
CA PHE A 150 -27.53 -13.24 -10.48
C PHE A 150 -28.65 -12.75 -9.55
N GLU A 151 -28.43 -12.72 -8.24
CA GLU A 151 -29.34 -12.12 -7.27
C GLU A 151 -29.51 -10.62 -7.46
N LEU A 152 -28.40 -9.88 -7.60
CA LEU A 152 -28.45 -8.45 -7.89
C LEU A 152 -29.09 -8.19 -9.25
N PHE A 153 -28.73 -8.98 -10.26
CA PHE A 153 -29.31 -8.90 -11.59
C PHE A 153 -30.84 -9.05 -11.51
N ALA A 154 -31.33 -10.11 -10.87
CA ALA A 154 -32.76 -10.36 -10.71
C ALA A 154 -33.47 -9.26 -9.90
N GLU A 155 -32.81 -8.68 -8.89
CA GLU A 155 -33.32 -7.52 -8.16
C GLU A 155 -33.52 -6.33 -9.10
N VAL A 156 -32.52 -5.98 -9.92
CA VAL A 156 -32.60 -4.85 -10.85
C VAL A 156 -33.70 -5.06 -11.88
N ILE A 157 -33.81 -6.27 -12.44
CA ILE A 157 -34.90 -6.61 -13.37
C ILE A 157 -36.27 -6.34 -12.72
N ALA A 158 -36.44 -6.74 -11.46
CA ALA A 158 -37.68 -6.54 -10.71
C ALA A 158 -38.00 -5.05 -10.41
N GLN A 159 -37.01 -4.15 -10.44
CA GLN A 159 -37.22 -2.71 -10.25
C GLN A 159 -37.88 -2.04 -11.46
N GLY A 160 -37.77 -2.64 -12.65
CA GLY A 160 -38.30 -2.13 -13.90
C GLY A 160 -37.40 -1.09 -14.58
N PRO A 161 -37.66 -0.76 -15.86
CA PRO A 161 -36.70 -0.09 -16.75
C PRO A 161 -36.33 1.32 -16.33
N GLU A 162 -37.27 2.13 -15.84
CA GLU A 162 -36.98 3.52 -15.47
C GLU A 162 -36.02 3.63 -14.27
N LYS A 163 -36.15 2.72 -13.30
CA LYS A 163 -35.29 2.69 -12.11
C LYS A 163 -33.94 2.04 -12.40
N ALA A 164 -33.96 0.95 -13.17
CA ALA A 164 -32.75 0.26 -13.61
C ALA A 164 -31.82 1.22 -14.38
N ALA A 165 -32.34 1.93 -15.38
CA ALA A 165 -31.55 2.91 -16.14
C ALA A 165 -30.94 4.01 -15.26
N GLN A 166 -31.71 4.57 -14.31
CA GLN A 166 -31.20 5.59 -13.39
C GLN A 166 -30.09 5.07 -12.48
N ARG A 167 -30.21 3.83 -11.98
CA ARG A 167 -29.18 3.20 -11.13
C ARG A 167 -27.95 2.83 -11.95
N ALA A 168 -28.13 2.35 -13.18
CA ALA A 168 -27.03 2.04 -14.10
C ALA A 168 -26.21 3.29 -14.45
N ASP A 169 -26.86 4.42 -14.73
CA ASP A 169 -26.16 5.70 -14.96
C ASP A 169 -25.38 6.14 -13.71
N ALA A 170 -26.00 6.04 -12.53
CA ALA A 170 -25.33 6.37 -11.27
C ALA A 170 -24.14 5.45 -10.95
N ALA A 171 -24.25 4.16 -11.27
CA ALA A 171 -23.20 3.18 -11.09
C ALA A 171 -22.00 3.47 -12.01
N ARG A 172 -22.25 3.79 -13.30
CA ARG A 172 -21.19 4.22 -14.25
C ARG A 172 -20.47 5.48 -13.78
N ASP A 173 -21.22 6.47 -13.29
CA ASP A 173 -20.62 7.72 -12.78
C ASP A 173 -19.74 7.49 -11.54
N LYS A 174 -20.06 6.46 -10.74
CA LYS A 174 -19.31 6.11 -9.51
C LYS A 174 -18.11 5.21 -9.80
N GLY A 175 -18.27 4.21 -10.66
CA GLY A 175 -17.30 3.12 -10.88
C GLY A 175 -15.98 3.54 -11.53
N ALA A 176 -15.86 4.76 -12.04
CA ALA A 176 -14.58 5.26 -12.55
C ALA A 176 -13.55 5.55 -11.44
N ASP A 177 -14.00 5.79 -10.19
CA ASP A 177 -13.15 6.25 -9.09
C ASP A 177 -13.28 5.41 -7.79
N ASP A 178 -14.26 4.48 -7.69
CA ASP A 178 -14.59 3.74 -6.45
C ASP A 178 -14.95 2.28 -6.78
N GLU A 179 -13.93 1.43 -6.90
CA GLU A 179 -14.08 -0.03 -7.04
C GLU A 179 -14.65 -0.61 -5.73
N PRO A 180 -15.66 -1.49 -5.78
CA PRO A 180 -16.21 -2.13 -4.58
C PRO A 180 -15.15 -2.94 -3.83
N ASP A 181 -15.19 -2.89 -2.49
CA ASP A 181 -14.33 -3.73 -1.64
C ASP A 181 -14.65 -5.22 -1.86
N GLU A 182 -13.60 -6.05 -1.90
CA GLU A 182 -13.71 -7.52 -1.97
C GLU A 182 -14.66 -8.07 -0.89
N MET A 183 -15.47 -9.06 -1.26
CA MET A 183 -16.46 -9.68 -0.37
C MET A 183 -15.84 -10.75 0.54
N TYR A 184 -14.84 -11.46 0.03
CA TYR A 184 -14.13 -12.57 0.65
C TYR A 184 -12.66 -12.25 0.77
N VAL A 185 -12.08 -12.61 1.92
CA VAL A 185 -10.64 -12.45 2.11
C VAL A 185 -9.89 -13.62 1.46
N GLY A 186 -8.81 -13.32 0.75
CA GLY A 186 -7.95 -14.35 0.18
C GLY A 186 -7.05 -15.05 1.23
N PRO A 187 -6.35 -16.13 0.83
CA PRO A 187 -5.33 -16.77 1.68
C PRO A 187 -4.27 -15.78 2.18
N SER A 188 -3.80 -14.87 1.32
CA SER A 188 -2.81 -13.85 1.71
C SER A 188 -3.34 -12.85 2.74
N ASP A 189 -4.61 -12.48 2.67
CA ASP A 189 -5.23 -11.62 3.69
C ASP A 189 -5.38 -12.35 5.02
N ARG A 190 -5.72 -13.64 4.98
CA ARG A 190 -5.73 -14.49 6.18
C ARG A 190 -4.35 -14.58 6.81
N GLU A 191 -3.29 -14.74 6.02
CA GLU A 191 -1.90 -14.71 6.50
C GLU A 191 -1.58 -13.35 7.14
N ASN A 192 -1.93 -12.24 6.51
CA ASN A 192 -1.72 -10.89 7.04
C ASN A 192 -2.47 -10.68 8.37
N GLN A 193 -3.73 -11.11 8.47
CA GLN A 193 -4.54 -11.07 9.69
C GLN A 193 -3.91 -11.92 10.80
N SER A 194 -3.42 -13.11 10.46
CA SER A 194 -2.72 -14.03 11.36
C SER A 194 -1.43 -13.42 11.91
N ILE A 195 -0.58 -12.85 11.04
CA ILE A 195 0.65 -12.13 11.40
C ILE A 195 0.33 -10.94 12.29
N LEU A 196 -0.61 -10.09 11.90
CA LEU A 196 -0.99 -8.90 12.66
C LEU A 196 -1.52 -9.28 14.05
N THR A 197 -2.35 -10.32 14.13
CA THR A 197 -2.87 -10.84 15.40
C THR A 197 -1.74 -11.33 16.29
N GLY A 198 -0.77 -12.08 15.73
CA GLY A 198 0.44 -12.50 16.44
C GLY A 198 1.27 -11.32 16.94
N VAL A 199 1.49 -10.30 16.10
CA VAL A 199 2.21 -9.07 16.45
C VAL A 199 1.54 -8.37 17.62
N LEU A 200 0.22 -8.14 17.56
CA LEU A 200 -0.51 -7.45 18.61
C LEU A 200 -0.57 -8.27 19.91
N ALA A 201 -0.71 -9.59 19.81
CA ALA A 201 -0.79 -10.52 20.94
C ALA A 201 0.51 -10.55 21.76
N THR A 202 1.68 -10.24 21.18
CA THR A 202 2.94 -10.11 21.94
C THR A 202 3.37 -8.67 22.17
N ALA A 203 3.22 -7.79 21.17
CA ALA A 203 3.72 -6.42 21.25
C ALA A 203 3.02 -5.62 22.35
N VAL A 204 1.69 -5.70 22.44
CA VAL A 204 0.90 -4.94 23.42
C VAL A 204 1.23 -5.39 24.86
N PRO A 205 1.17 -6.70 25.21
CA PRO A 205 1.61 -7.17 26.53
C PRO A 205 3.07 -6.83 26.86
N ALA A 206 3.97 -6.98 25.89
CA ALA A 206 5.39 -6.70 26.10
C ALA A 206 5.65 -5.22 26.39
N VAL A 207 5.03 -4.31 25.63
CA VAL A 207 5.11 -2.86 25.87
C VAL A 207 4.55 -2.51 27.25
N ILE A 208 3.41 -3.08 27.67
CA ILE A 208 2.85 -2.88 29.03
C ILE A 208 3.87 -3.26 30.11
N LEU A 209 4.51 -4.43 29.95
CA LEU A 209 5.51 -4.94 30.90
C LEU A 209 6.80 -4.10 30.91
N LEU A 210 7.23 -3.60 29.75
CA LEU A 210 8.45 -2.79 29.60
C LEU A 210 8.26 -1.36 30.10
N LEU A 211 7.08 -0.76 29.89
CA LEU A 211 6.78 0.60 30.34
C LEU A 211 6.67 0.72 31.86
N PHE A 212 6.20 -0.30 32.55
CA PHE A 212 6.06 -0.27 34.01
C PHE A 212 7.37 0.08 34.77
N PRO A 213 8.51 -0.62 34.54
CA PRO A 213 9.79 -0.25 35.16
C PRO A 213 10.37 1.07 34.63
N ALA A 214 10.13 1.43 33.35
CA ALA A 214 10.58 2.68 32.75
C ALA A 214 9.90 3.90 33.38
N VAL A 215 8.57 3.92 33.42
CA VAL A 215 7.78 4.97 34.10
C VAL A 215 8.18 5.10 35.57
N ARG A 216 8.44 3.97 36.25
CA ARG A 216 8.92 3.99 37.65
C ARG A 216 10.33 4.57 37.80
N ARG A 217 11.24 4.30 36.86
CA ARG A 217 12.58 4.92 36.82
C ARG A 217 12.46 6.42 36.53
N TRP A 218 11.59 6.80 35.61
CA TRP A 218 11.34 8.19 35.23
C TRP A 218 10.75 9.03 36.38
N ARG A 219 9.70 8.52 37.05
CA ARG A 219 9.12 9.17 38.25
C ARG A 219 10.15 9.36 39.37
N ARG A 220 11.12 8.45 39.52
CA ARG A 220 12.23 8.62 40.49
C ARG A 220 13.20 9.72 40.07
N LYS A 221 13.52 9.85 38.78
CA LYS A 221 14.41 10.90 38.26
C LYS A 221 13.78 12.29 38.34
N LEU A 222 12.47 12.41 38.12
CA LEU A 222 11.74 13.69 38.17
C LEU A 222 11.53 14.23 39.59
N LYS A 223 11.34 13.36 40.59
CA LYS A 223 11.08 13.79 41.98
C LYS A 223 12.29 14.39 42.71
N GLY A 224 13.42 14.64 42.02
CA GLY A 224 14.52 15.46 42.54
C GLY A 224 15.08 15.03 43.90
N GLY A 225 14.85 13.78 44.32
CA GLY A 225 15.24 13.31 45.63
C GLY A 225 16.75 13.18 45.67
N THR A 226 17.41 14.16 46.29
CA THR A 226 18.77 13.98 46.79
C THR A 226 18.81 12.62 47.52
N PRO A 227 19.79 11.74 47.23
CA PRO A 227 19.89 10.48 47.93
C PRO A 227 20.09 10.79 49.40
N LYS A 228 19.02 10.73 50.20
CA LYS A 228 19.12 10.77 51.67
C LYS A 228 20.05 9.62 52.02
N LYS A 229 21.28 9.95 52.44
CA LYS A 229 22.25 8.99 52.98
C LYS A 229 21.50 8.15 54.01
N ALA A 230 21.17 6.92 53.63
CA ALA A 230 20.50 6.00 54.52
C ALA A 230 21.46 5.75 55.68
N LYS A 231 21.15 6.28 56.86
CA LYS A 231 21.76 5.85 58.11
C LYS A 231 21.71 4.32 58.12
N LYS A 232 22.87 3.69 58.24
CA LYS A 232 23.06 2.24 58.41
C LYS A 232 22.33 1.79 59.69
N GLY A 233 21.02 1.64 59.61
CA GLY A 233 20.18 1.02 60.62
C GLY A 233 20.05 -0.45 60.28
N LYS A 234 20.74 -1.29 61.05
CA LYS A 234 20.76 -2.74 61.00
C LYS A 234 19.35 -3.29 61.31
N LYS A 235 18.46 -3.37 60.32
CA LYS A 235 17.19 -4.10 60.46
C LYS A 235 17.29 -5.44 59.72
N LYS A 236 17.54 -6.49 60.52
CA LYS A 236 17.22 -7.88 60.17
C LYS A 236 15.69 -8.02 60.15
N GLY A 237 15.17 -8.78 59.20
CA GLY A 237 13.78 -9.26 59.19
C GLY A 237 12.91 -8.63 58.09
N GLY A 238 12.44 -9.46 57.14
CA GLY A 238 11.35 -9.11 56.23
C GLY A 238 11.61 -9.28 54.73
N ARG A 239 12.24 -10.37 54.28
CA ARG A 239 12.18 -10.82 52.87
C ARG A 239 10.76 -11.39 52.60
N ALA A 240 9.74 -10.54 52.40
CA ALA A 240 8.40 -11.04 52.03
C ALA A 240 7.51 -10.07 51.21
N GLY A 241 8.00 -8.89 50.81
CA GLY A 241 7.13 -7.85 50.19
C GLY A 241 7.29 -7.61 48.68
N ARG A 242 7.96 -8.50 47.94
CA ARG A 242 8.31 -8.26 46.51
C ARG A 242 7.34 -8.82 45.44
N PRO A 243 6.61 -9.93 45.60
CA PRO A 243 5.84 -10.51 44.49
C PRO A 243 4.58 -9.69 44.13
N ARG A 244 3.94 -9.02 45.10
CA ARG A 244 2.68 -8.29 44.88
C ARG A 244 2.79 -7.09 43.92
N ARG A 245 4.00 -6.61 43.62
CA ARG A 245 4.24 -5.41 42.81
C ARG A 245 4.26 -5.64 41.29
N TRP A 246 4.42 -6.89 40.84
CA TRP A 246 4.36 -7.26 39.43
C TRP A 246 3.02 -7.89 39.04
N MET A 247 2.18 -8.26 40.02
CA MET A 247 0.88 -8.88 39.75
C MET A 247 -0.03 -8.01 38.87
N VAL A 248 -0.07 -6.69 39.10
CA VAL A 248 -0.91 -5.78 38.32
C VAL A 248 -0.47 -5.70 36.84
N PRO A 249 0.77 -5.33 36.49
CA PRO A 249 1.17 -5.24 35.09
C PRO A 249 1.14 -6.60 34.38
N THR A 250 1.44 -7.70 35.07
CA THR A 250 1.31 -9.05 34.50
C THR A 250 -0.15 -9.41 34.23
N ALA A 251 -1.07 -9.14 35.17
CA ALA A 251 -2.49 -9.36 34.95
C ALA A 251 -3.03 -8.48 33.81
N THR A 252 -2.64 -7.21 33.74
CA THR A 252 -3.03 -6.31 32.63
C THR A 252 -2.48 -6.79 31.29
N ALA A 253 -1.23 -7.24 31.24
CA ALA A 253 -0.62 -7.79 30.03
C ALA A 253 -1.33 -9.06 29.56
N LEU A 254 -1.69 -9.97 30.48
CA LEU A 254 -2.48 -11.17 30.16
C LEU A 254 -3.89 -10.82 29.68
N LEU A 255 -4.57 -9.88 30.34
CA LEU A 255 -5.89 -9.40 29.90
C LEU A 255 -5.84 -8.74 28.53
N ALA A 256 -4.79 -7.97 28.23
CA ALA A 256 -4.61 -7.37 26.91
C ALA A 256 -4.38 -8.43 25.83
N CYS A 257 -3.56 -9.44 26.11
CA CYS A 257 -3.35 -10.58 25.21
C CYS A 257 -4.66 -11.32 24.94
N ALA A 258 -5.40 -11.68 26.00
CA ALA A 258 -6.70 -12.35 25.87
C ALA A 258 -7.72 -11.49 25.10
N ALA A 259 -7.74 -10.17 25.35
CA ALA A 259 -8.61 -9.26 24.63
C ALA A 259 -8.28 -9.26 23.13
N VAL A 260 -7.00 -9.15 22.75
CA VAL A 260 -6.57 -9.19 21.34
C VAL A 260 -7.02 -10.48 20.66
N LEU A 261 -6.76 -11.64 21.29
CA LEU A 261 -7.10 -12.94 20.70
C LEU A 261 -8.63 -13.11 20.53
N LEU A 262 -9.42 -12.70 21.53
CA LEU A 262 -10.88 -12.76 21.46
C LEU A 262 -11.46 -11.79 20.43
N THR A 263 -10.92 -10.58 20.35
CA THR A 263 -11.36 -9.59 19.34
C THR A 263 -10.96 -10.01 17.93
N ALA A 264 -9.78 -10.60 17.76
CA ALA A 264 -9.34 -11.07 16.46
C ALA A 264 -10.22 -12.22 15.95
N ASN A 265 -10.56 -13.18 16.81
CA ASN A 265 -11.46 -14.28 16.43
C ASN A 265 -12.88 -13.79 16.09
N ALA A 266 -13.33 -12.68 16.68
CA ALA A 266 -14.64 -12.09 16.40
C ALA A 266 -14.64 -11.14 15.19
N ALA A 267 -13.50 -10.54 14.87
CA ALA A 267 -13.35 -9.61 13.75
C ALA A 267 -12.90 -10.31 12.44
N PHE A 268 -12.22 -11.46 12.56
CA PHE A 268 -11.70 -12.26 11.45
C PHE A 268 -12.37 -13.65 11.45
N ASP A 269 -13.71 -13.65 11.47
CA ASP A 269 -14.56 -14.83 11.62
C ASP A 269 -14.82 -15.57 10.30
N GLN A 270 -14.54 -14.95 9.15
CA GLN A 270 -14.54 -15.64 7.86
C GLN A 270 -13.62 -16.86 7.91
N THR A 271 -14.02 -17.97 7.31
CA THR A 271 -13.21 -19.20 7.23
C THR A 271 -13.04 -19.70 5.80
N ARG A 272 -13.58 -18.96 4.82
CA ARG A 272 -13.55 -19.31 3.41
C ARG A 272 -13.23 -18.11 2.54
N SER A 273 -12.56 -18.34 1.42
CA SER A 273 -12.22 -17.34 0.40
C SER A 273 -13.26 -17.21 -0.72
N SER A 274 -14.35 -17.98 -0.68
CA SER A 274 -15.44 -17.92 -1.66
C SER A 274 -16.80 -18.24 -1.01
N ALA A 275 -17.88 -17.77 -1.65
CA ALA A 275 -19.25 -18.15 -1.37
C ALA A 275 -19.59 -19.57 -1.85
N ALA A 276 -18.84 -20.07 -2.86
CA ALA A 276 -19.15 -21.30 -3.59
C ALA A 276 -19.45 -22.45 -2.61
N PRO A 277 -20.55 -23.19 -2.74
CA PRO A 277 -20.79 -24.33 -1.88
C PRO A 277 -19.79 -25.45 -2.19
N ARG A 278 -19.36 -26.19 -1.17
CA ARG A 278 -18.40 -27.28 -1.37
C ARG A 278 -18.96 -28.33 -2.33
N PRO A 279 -18.23 -28.69 -3.41
CA PRO A 279 -18.69 -29.71 -4.34
C PRO A 279 -18.77 -31.08 -3.67
N ARG A 280 -19.78 -31.87 -4.07
CA ARG A 280 -19.89 -33.27 -3.67
C ARG A 280 -19.17 -34.14 -4.68
N ALA A 281 -18.70 -35.31 -4.23
CA ALA A 281 -18.03 -36.27 -5.11
C ALA A 281 -18.84 -36.62 -6.37
N MET A 282 -20.17 -36.74 -6.26
CA MET A 282 -21.03 -37.00 -7.42
C MET A 282 -21.02 -35.87 -8.44
N GLU A 283 -20.84 -34.62 -8.01
CA GLU A 283 -20.79 -33.45 -8.91
C GLU A 283 -19.45 -33.39 -9.63
N LEU A 284 -18.35 -33.63 -8.90
CA LEU A 284 -17.00 -33.73 -9.48
C LEU A 284 -16.85 -34.90 -10.46
N ASN A 285 -17.70 -35.93 -10.36
CA ASN A 285 -17.67 -37.07 -11.29
C ASN A 285 -18.67 -36.94 -12.44
N ALA A 286 -19.59 -35.98 -12.41
CA ALA A 286 -20.72 -35.96 -13.34
C ALA A 286 -20.27 -35.77 -14.81
N ARG A 287 -19.31 -34.88 -15.05
CA ARG A 287 -18.72 -34.65 -16.38
C ARG A 287 -17.94 -35.87 -16.85
N LEU A 288 -17.03 -36.39 -16.03
CA LEU A 288 -16.28 -37.63 -16.32
C LEU A 288 -17.21 -38.81 -16.65
N ASP A 289 -18.27 -39.02 -15.88
CA ASP A 289 -19.25 -40.09 -16.11
C ASP A 289 -19.94 -39.92 -17.47
N ARG A 290 -20.35 -38.68 -17.82
CA ARG A 290 -20.98 -38.37 -19.12
C ARG A 290 -20.02 -38.59 -20.29
N VAL A 291 -18.79 -38.12 -20.17
CA VAL A 291 -17.76 -38.24 -21.23
C VAL A 291 -17.38 -39.71 -21.42
N ALA A 292 -17.20 -40.46 -20.33
CA ALA A 292 -16.90 -41.89 -20.38
C ALA A 292 -18.06 -42.70 -21.01
N GLU A 293 -19.31 -42.38 -20.67
CA GLU A 293 -20.49 -43.01 -21.29
C GLU A 293 -20.53 -42.73 -22.80
N GLY A 294 -20.27 -41.49 -23.20
CA GLY A 294 -20.19 -41.12 -24.62
C GLY A 294 -19.05 -41.82 -25.36
N LEU A 295 -17.87 -41.91 -24.73
CA LEU A 295 -16.71 -42.62 -25.31
C LEU A 295 -16.88 -44.13 -25.41
N ALA A 296 -17.74 -44.72 -24.57
CA ALA A 296 -18.10 -46.12 -24.67
C ALA A 296 -18.97 -46.42 -25.91
N GLU A 297 -19.72 -45.43 -26.41
CA GLU A 297 -20.54 -45.54 -27.62
C GLU A 297 -19.78 -45.15 -28.89
N ASP A 298 -18.94 -44.11 -28.81
CA ASP A 298 -18.22 -43.51 -29.93
C ASP A 298 -16.80 -43.11 -29.49
N PRO A 299 -15.71 -43.53 -30.19
CA PRO A 299 -14.35 -43.13 -29.83
C PRO A 299 -14.07 -41.62 -29.90
N VAL A 300 -14.97 -40.81 -30.45
CA VAL A 300 -14.89 -39.35 -30.47
C VAL A 300 -16.11 -38.75 -29.76
N TYR A 301 -15.91 -38.28 -28.54
CA TYR A 301 -16.91 -37.52 -27.80
C TYR A 301 -16.72 -36.02 -28.06
N THR A 302 -17.81 -35.32 -28.44
CA THR A 302 -17.84 -33.86 -28.51
C THR A 302 -18.89 -33.34 -27.54
N ASP A 303 -18.51 -32.44 -26.64
CA ASP A 303 -19.44 -31.91 -25.64
C ASP A 303 -20.59 -31.14 -26.32
N PRO A 304 -21.86 -31.52 -26.09
CA PRO A 304 -23.00 -30.80 -26.64
C PRO A 304 -23.21 -29.40 -26.02
N GLU A 305 -22.58 -29.09 -24.89
CA GLU A 305 -22.62 -27.79 -24.22
C GLU A 305 -21.58 -26.81 -24.76
N SER A 306 -20.63 -27.27 -25.57
CA SER A 306 -19.55 -26.46 -26.11
C SER A 306 -19.77 -26.06 -27.57
N PRO A 307 -19.07 -25.02 -28.06
CA PRO A 307 -19.07 -24.67 -29.46
C PRO A 307 -18.66 -25.86 -30.33
N ARG A 308 -19.43 -26.14 -31.38
CA ARG A 308 -19.11 -27.25 -32.29
C ARG A 308 -18.05 -26.83 -33.30
N ILE A 309 -16.81 -27.08 -32.93
CA ILE A 309 -15.59 -26.80 -33.71
C ILE A 309 -15.32 -27.82 -34.83
N LEU A 310 -15.81 -29.06 -34.72
CA LEU A 310 -15.58 -30.11 -35.72
C LEU A 310 -16.82 -30.29 -36.61
N ASP A 311 -16.62 -30.11 -37.91
CA ASP A 311 -17.63 -30.40 -38.91
C ASP A 311 -17.77 -31.91 -39.18
N GLY A 312 -18.84 -32.31 -39.89
CA GLY A 312 -19.11 -33.71 -40.16
C GLY A 312 -18.05 -34.40 -41.04
N ALA A 313 -17.32 -33.65 -41.86
CA ALA A 313 -16.26 -34.20 -42.72
C ALA A 313 -14.96 -34.40 -41.93
N GLN A 314 -14.62 -33.47 -41.03
CA GLN A 314 -13.52 -33.57 -40.07
C GLN A 314 -13.74 -34.75 -39.12
N LEU A 315 -14.94 -34.88 -38.54
CA LEU A 315 -15.31 -36.03 -37.69
C LEU A 315 -15.15 -37.35 -38.46
N ALA A 316 -15.75 -37.47 -39.66
CA ALA A 316 -15.63 -38.69 -40.46
C ALA A 316 -14.17 -39.04 -40.82
N ARG A 317 -13.33 -38.02 -41.06
CA ARG A 317 -11.89 -38.22 -41.27
C ARG A 317 -11.21 -38.73 -40.00
N LEU A 318 -11.48 -38.11 -38.85
CA LEU A 318 -10.91 -38.50 -37.57
C LEU A 318 -11.25 -39.95 -37.21
N HIS A 319 -12.52 -40.36 -37.34
CA HIS A 319 -12.92 -41.75 -37.18
C HIS A 319 -12.14 -42.70 -38.09
N SER A 320 -11.99 -42.35 -39.37
CA SER A 320 -11.22 -43.17 -40.31
C SER A 320 -9.74 -43.26 -39.92
N ARG A 321 -9.16 -42.23 -39.30
CA ARG A 321 -7.78 -42.26 -38.77
C ARG A 321 -7.68 -43.15 -37.54
N ILE A 322 -8.61 -43.01 -36.60
CA ILE A 322 -8.68 -43.83 -35.38
C ILE A 322 -8.78 -45.32 -35.74
N GLU A 323 -9.74 -45.69 -36.59
CA GLU A 323 -9.90 -47.08 -37.03
C GLU A 323 -8.67 -47.64 -37.76
N LYS A 324 -7.93 -46.78 -38.49
CA LYS A 324 -6.71 -47.20 -39.17
C LYS A 324 -5.58 -47.44 -38.16
N PHE A 325 -5.43 -46.55 -37.18
CA PHE A 325 -4.43 -46.66 -36.14
C PHE A 325 -4.68 -47.90 -35.27
N GLU A 326 -5.92 -48.14 -34.86
CA GLU A 326 -6.32 -49.32 -34.07
C GLU A 326 -5.94 -50.64 -34.75
N ARG A 327 -6.03 -50.71 -36.08
CA ARG A 327 -5.67 -51.90 -36.88
C ARG A 327 -4.17 -51.99 -37.21
N SER A 328 -3.38 -50.98 -36.87
CA SER A 328 -1.95 -50.92 -37.19
C SER A 328 -1.10 -51.76 -36.23
N GLU A 329 0.11 -52.13 -36.66
CA GLU A 329 1.03 -52.89 -35.82
C GLU A 329 1.53 -52.02 -34.65
N GLY A 330 1.23 -52.45 -33.42
CA GLY A 330 1.55 -51.67 -32.21
C GLY A 330 0.61 -50.48 -31.98
N GLY A 331 -0.46 -50.34 -32.77
CA GLY A 331 -1.57 -49.44 -32.48
C GLY A 331 -2.58 -50.05 -31.51
N GLY A 332 -3.57 -49.25 -31.12
CA GLY A 332 -4.61 -49.63 -30.17
C GLY A 332 -5.78 -48.64 -30.19
N PRO A 333 -6.73 -48.78 -29.24
CA PRO A 333 -7.85 -47.84 -29.11
C PRO A 333 -7.36 -46.41 -28.94
N VAL A 334 -8.08 -45.47 -29.55
CA VAL A 334 -7.88 -44.03 -29.38
C VAL A 334 -9.23 -43.43 -29.01
N PHE A 335 -9.24 -42.71 -27.90
CA PHE A 335 -10.41 -42.02 -27.39
C PHE A 335 -10.15 -40.51 -27.46
N VAL A 336 -11.06 -39.77 -28.08
CA VAL A 336 -10.94 -38.31 -28.24
C VAL A 336 -12.06 -37.63 -27.50
N ALA A 337 -11.75 -36.88 -26.46
CA ALA A 337 -12.68 -36.04 -25.73
C ALA A 337 -12.48 -34.57 -26.15
N VAL A 338 -13.45 -34.04 -26.89
CA VAL A 338 -13.52 -32.61 -27.24
C VAL A 338 -14.36 -31.89 -26.19
N VAL A 339 -13.70 -31.40 -25.14
CA VAL A 339 -14.31 -30.87 -23.91
C VAL A 339 -13.49 -29.68 -23.38
N PRO A 340 -14.11 -28.62 -22.83
CA PRO A 340 -13.39 -27.48 -22.25
C PRO A 340 -12.48 -27.87 -21.10
N GLN A 341 -11.29 -27.28 -20.97
CA GLN A 341 -10.39 -27.51 -19.83
C GLN A 341 -10.21 -26.18 -19.09
N ILE A 342 -10.78 -26.09 -17.90
CA ILE A 342 -10.88 -24.83 -17.14
C ILE A 342 -10.59 -25.05 -15.66
N SER A 343 -10.11 -24.02 -14.98
CA SER A 343 -9.73 -24.11 -13.56
C SER A 343 -10.86 -24.54 -12.64
N GLU A 344 -12.11 -24.27 -13.01
CA GLU A 344 -13.30 -24.56 -12.22
C GLU A 344 -13.84 -25.99 -12.45
N ASP A 345 -13.20 -26.77 -13.33
CA ASP A 345 -13.55 -28.16 -13.59
C ASP A 345 -12.97 -29.16 -12.59
N GLU A 346 -13.40 -30.42 -12.67
CA GLU A 346 -12.96 -31.48 -11.75
C GLU A 346 -11.45 -31.71 -11.75
N SER A 347 -10.77 -31.34 -12.83
CA SER A 347 -9.34 -31.49 -13.09
C SER A 347 -8.55 -30.20 -12.84
N GLU A 348 -9.17 -29.08 -12.44
CA GLU A 348 -8.48 -27.78 -12.34
C GLU A 348 -7.88 -27.34 -13.70
N GLY A 349 -8.49 -27.78 -14.80
CA GLY A 349 -8.02 -27.56 -16.16
C GLY A 349 -6.80 -28.40 -16.56
N ASP A 350 -6.39 -29.36 -15.74
CA ASP A 350 -5.25 -30.24 -16.02
C ASP A 350 -5.67 -31.46 -16.87
N GLU A 351 -5.26 -31.48 -18.13
CA GLU A 351 -5.67 -32.48 -19.11
C GLU A 351 -5.15 -33.88 -18.77
N GLU A 352 -4.00 -33.99 -18.09
CA GLU A 352 -3.43 -35.26 -17.66
C GLU A 352 -4.28 -35.89 -16.55
N ASN A 353 -4.71 -35.10 -15.56
CA ASN A 353 -5.62 -35.54 -14.52
C ASN A 353 -6.99 -35.92 -15.08
N PHE A 354 -7.52 -35.13 -16.03
CA PHE A 354 -8.76 -35.47 -16.71
C PHE A 354 -8.65 -36.79 -17.47
N ALA A 355 -7.60 -36.97 -18.29
CA ALA A 355 -7.36 -38.19 -19.06
C ALA A 355 -7.14 -39.42 -18.17
N TYR A 356 -6.41 -39.27 -17.06
CA TYR A 356 -6.20 -40.33 -16.08
C TYR A 356 -7.50 -40.78 -15.44
N ALA A 357 -8.33 -39.83 -14.97
CA ALA A 357 -9.63 -40.14 -14.38
C ALA A 357 -10.59 -40.75 -15.41
N LEU A 358 -10.53 -40.28 -16.66
CA LEU A 358 -11.32 -40.81 -17.77
C LEU A 358 -10.91 -42.24 -18.13
N HIS A 359 -9.61 -42.56 -18.14
CA HIS A 359 -9.11 -43.92 -18.32
C HIS A 359 -9.64 -44.88 -17.25
N ASP A 360 -9.66 -44.47 -15.98
CA ASP A 360 -10.25 -45.28 -14.89
C ASP A 360 -11.74 -45.55 -15.10
N LYS A 361 -12.49 -44.56 -15.61
CA LYS A 361 -13.93 -44.66 -15.88
C LYS A 361 -14.26 -45.53 -17.09
N VAL A 362 -13.53 -45.35 -18.19
CA VAL A 362 -13.70 -46.13 -19.43
C VAL A 362 -13.21 -47.57 -19.24
N GLY A 363 -12.14 -47.75 -18.45
CA GLY A 363 -11.59 -49.05 -18.09
C GLY A 363 -10.93 -49.80 -19.25
N GLN A 364 -10.43 -49.07 -20.26
CA GLN A 364 -9.76 -49.64 -21.43
C GLN A 364 -8.42 -48.97 -21.69
N ASP A 365 -7.39 -49.76 -21.93
CA ASP A 365 -6.07 -49.26 -22.35
C ASP A 365 -6.17 -48.67 -23.77
N GLY A 366 -5.52 -47.53 -23.99
CA GLY A 366 -5.63 -46.75 -25.23
C GLY A 366 -4.88 -45.42 -25.16
N VAL A 367 -4.90 -44.66 -26.25
CA VAL A 367 -4.49 -43.25 -26.24
C VAL A 367 -5.71 -42.39 -25.94
N TYR A 368 -5.62 -41.57 -24.90
CA TYR A 368 -6.65 -40.62 -24.50
C TYR A 368 -6.21 -39.23 -24.97
N ILE A 369 -6.97 -38.67 -25.91
CA ILE A 369 -6.73 -37.34 -26.48
C ILE A 369 -7.76 -36.39 -25.87
N VAL A 370 -7.28 -35.33 -25.24
CA VAL A 370 -8.11 -34.25 -24.70
C VAL A 370 -7.92 -33.05 -25.60
N ALA A 371 -9.00 -32.54 -26.17
CA ALA A 371 -8.98 -31.38 -27.05
C ALA A 371 -9.92 -30.30 -26.53
N ASP A 372 -9.38 -29.14 -26.20
CA ASP A 372 -10.14 -28.01 -25.67
C ASP A 372 -10.76 -27.19 -26.82
N PRO A 373 -12.10 -27.13 -26.93
CA PRO A 373 -12.77 -26.35 -27.97
C PRO A 373 -12.81 -24.84 -27.72
N LEU A 374 -12.49 -24.36 -26.52
CA LEU A 374 -12.51 -22.94 -26.13
C LEU A 374 -11.16 -22.27 -26.31
N TYR A 375 -10.07 -22.97 -25.93
CA TYR A 375 -8.71 -22.43 -26.01
C TYR A 375 -7.85 -23.09 -27.07
N GLY A 376 -8.32 -24.21 -27.63
CA GLY A 376 -7.63 -24.93 -28.68
C GLY A 376 -6.47 -25.80 -28.21
N GLY A 377 -6.33 -26.08 -26.92
CA GLY A 377 -5.33 -27.06 -26.42
C GLY A 377 -5.59 -28.46 -26.97
N ILE A 378 -4.54 -29.23 -27.26
CA ILE A 378 -4.65 -30.68 -27.56
C ILE A 378 -3.51 -31.43 -26.86
N ASP A 379 -3.87 -32.37 -25.99
CA ASP A 379 -2.91 -33.26 -25.33
C ASP A 379 -3.30 -34.72 -25.51
N ALA A 380 -2.30 -35.61 -25.46
CA ALA A 380 -2.47 -37.03 -25.73
C ALA A 380 -1.70 -37.88 -24.71
N PHE A 381 -2.40 -38.82 -24.07
CA PHE A 381 -1.87 -39.62 -22.98
C PHE A 381 -1.98 -41.10 -23.32
N ASN A 382 -0.85 -41.81 -23.31
CA ASN A 382 -0.81 -43.25 -23.55
C ASN A 382 -1.08 -44.03 -22.27
N HIS A 383 -2.17 -44.79 -22.21
CA HIS A 383 -2.48 -45.68 -21.09
C HIS A 383 -2.42 -47.13 -21.55
N GLY A 384 -1.30 -47.80 -21.32
CA GLY A 384 -1.18 -49.25 -21.49
C GLY A 384 -0.91 -49.73 -22.93
N LEU A 385 -0.65 -48.83 -23.90
CA LEU A 385 -0.14 -49.25 -25.20
C LEU A 385 1.39 -49.29 -25.23
N ARG A 386 1.92 -49.95 -26.26
CA ARG A 386 3.37 -50.03 -26.53
C ARG A 386 3.87 -48.81 -27.31
N LEU A 387 3.43 -47.64 -26.88
CA LEU A 387 3.91 -46.34 -27.35
C LEU A 387 4.87 -45.78 -26.31
N ASP A 388 5.81 -44.93 -26.74
CA ASP A 388 6.63 -44.16 -25.81
C ASP A 388 5.80 -43.00 -25.25
N SER A 389 5.47 -43.04 -23.95
CA SER A 389 4.62 -42.01 -23.33
C SER A 389 5.35 -40.67 -23.21
N LEU A 390 6.69 -40.67 -23.15
CA LEU A 390 7.47 -39.45 -23.11
C LEU A 390 7.45 -38.71 -24.45
N ASP A 391 7.34 -39.44 -25.57
CA ASP A 391 7.22 -38.84 -26.91
C ASP A 391 5.92 -38.02 -27.00
N LEU A 392 4.80 -38.57 -26.49
CA LEU A 392 3.52 -37.87 -26.47
C LEU A 392 3.45 -36.73 -25.45
N LEU A 393 4.12 -36.87 -24.31
CA LEU A 393 4.06 -35.88 -23.22
C LEU A 393 5.04 -34.71 -23.42
N LEU A 394 6.23 -34.97 -23.96
CA LEU A 394 7.34 -34.00 -23.99
C LEU A 394 7.79 -33.62 -25.40
N ASP A 395 7.59 -34.49 -26.38
CA ASP A 395 8.07 -34.31 -27.75
C ASP A 395 6.94 -34.05 -28.77
N LEU A 396 5.70 -33.87 -28.31
CA LEU A 396 4.59 -33.50 -29.17
C LEU A 396 4.84 -32.10 -29.79
N PRO A 397 4.74 -31.95 -31.12
CA PRO A 397 4.98 -30.66 -31.76
C PRO A 397 4.09 -29.54 -31.22
N GLU A 398 4.69 -28.38 -30.92
CA GLU A 398 3.99 -27.22 -30.33
C GLU A 398 2.75 -26.77 -31.12
N PHE A 399 2.79 -26.86 -32.46
CA PHE A 399 1.64 -26.50 -33.31
C PHE A 399 0.45 -27.47 -33.16
N ILE A 400 0.68 -28.69 -32.66
CA ILE A 400 -0.37 -29.65 -32.31
C ILE A 400 -0.92 -29.30 -30.93
N THR A 401 -0.07 -29.09 -29.92
CA THR A 401 -0.51 -28.82 -28.53
C THR A 401 -1.14 -27.45 -28.35
N TYR A 402 -0.41 -26.38 -28.68
CA TYR A 402 -0.82 -25.00 -28.41
C TYR A 402 -1.28 -24.23 -29.66
N GLY A 403 -1.12 -24.84 -30.84
CA GLY A 403 -1.43 -24.21 -32.10
C GLY A 403 -0.37 -23.19 -32.57
N ASP A 404 -0.57 -22.66 -33.77
CA ASP A 404 0.19 -21.54 -34.34
C ASP A 404 -0.65 -20.25 -34.39
N ASP A 405 -0.05 -19.16 -34.87
CA ASP A 405 -0.76 -17.87 -35.00
C ASP A 405 -2.05 -17.98 -35.83
N LYS A 406 -2.09 -18.86 -36.84
CA LYS A 406 -3.30 -19.03 -37.66
C LYS A 406 -4.41 -19.72 -36.90
N SER A 407 -4.07 -20.73 -36.08
CA SER A 407 -5.05 -21.39 -35.23
C SER A 407 -5.59 -20.47 -34.13
N ARG A 408 -4.79 -19.53 -33.60
CA ARG A 408 -5.28 -18.53 -32.64
C ARG A 408 -6.24 -17.53 -33.28
N ASP A 409 -6.01 -17.18 -34.53
CA ASP A 409 -6.87 -16.27 -35.29
C ASP A 409 -8.15 -16.96 -35.83
N ALA A 410 -8.20 -18.30 -35.84
CA ALA A 410 -9.32 -19.09 -36.36
C ALA A 410 -10.35 -19.40 -35.27
N GLU A 411 -11.64 -19.21 -35.58
CA GLU A 411 -12.76 -19.49 -34.67
C GLU A 411 -12.85 -20.96 -34.21
N ASP A 412 -12.36 -21.90 -35.02
CA ASP A 412 -12.38 -23.35 -34.72
C ASP A 412 -11.02 -23.88 -34.23
N HIS A 413 -10.07 -22.97 -33.98
CA HIS A 413 -8.69 -23.26 -33.60
C HIS A 413 -7.95 -24.24 -34.54
N LEU A 414 -8.46 -24.39 -35.78
CA LEU A 414 -8.03 -25.41 -36.75
C LEU A 414 -7.95 -26.82 -36.13
N LEU A 415 -8.80 -27.13 -35.15
CA LEU A 415 -8.69 -28.35 -34.33
C LEU A 415 -8.82 -29.61 -35.18
N GLY A 416 -9.65 -29.61 -36.22
CA GLY A 416 -9.75 -30.75 -37.14
C GLY A 416 -8.44 -31.05 -37.90
N GLU A 417 -7.68 -30.03 -38.29
CA GLU A 417 -6.38 -30.20 -38.97
C GLU A 417 -5.31 -30.67 -37.99
N ARG A 418 -5.31 -30.10 -36.77
CA ARG A 418 -4.34 -30.43 -35.71
C ARG A 418 -4.56 -31.84 -35.16
N LEU A 419 -5.81 -32.29 -35.03
CA LEU A 419 -6.13 -33.68 -34.68
C LEU A 419 -5.68 -34.66 -35.78
N ASP A 420 -5.78 -34.31 -37.07
CA ASP A 420 -5.24 -35.15 -38.15
C ASP A 420 -3.70 -35.21 -38.14
N ALA A 421 -3.05 -34.09 -37.77
CA ALA A 421 -1.61 -34.04 -37.54
C ALA A 421 -1.20 -34.91 -36.34
N LEU A 422 -1.94 -34.84 -35.22
CA LEU A 422 -1.73 -35.70 -34.05
C LEU A 422 -1.85 -37.18 -34.42
N MET A 423 -2.89 -37.58 -35.15
CA MET A 423 -3.02 -38.96 -35.63
C MET A 423 -1.85 -39.40 -36.52
N THR A 424 -1.22 -38.47 -37.23
CA THR A 424 -0.01 -38.74 -38.04
C THR A 424 1.21 -38.91 -37.16
N HIS A 425 1.33 -38.10 -36.12
CA HIS A 425 2.37 -38.27 -35.11
C HIS A 425 2.24 -39.62 -34.38
N LEU A 426 1.02 -40.04 -33.98
CA LEU A 426 0.78 -41.36 -33.37
C LEU A 426 1.18 -42.53 -34.29
N ASP A 427 0.91 -42.41 -35.60
CA ASP A 427 1.34 -43.39 -36.62
C ASP A 427 2.88 -43.53 -36.64
N GLU A 428 3.63 -42.47 -36.33
CA GLU A 428 5.10 -42.39 -36.38
C GLU A 428 5.80 -42.58 -35.03
N ALA A 429 5.05 -42.47 -33.92
CA ALA A 429 5.58 -42.47 -32.55
C ALA A 429 6.41 -43.75 -32.25
N PRO A 430 7.53 -43.64 -31.52
CA PRO A 430 8.35 -44.79 -31.15
C PRO A 430 7.55 -45.87 -30.42
N ARG A 431 7.83 -47.14 -30.73
CA ARG A 431 7.21 -48.28 -30.06
C ARG A 431 8.11 -48.82 -28.96
N THR A 432 7.52 -49.18 -27.83
CA THR A 432 8.20 -49.72 -26.65
C THR A 432 8.13 -51.25 -26.59
N ASP A 433 9.07 -51.88 -25.87
CA ASP A 433 9.12 -53.33 -25.71
C ASP A 433 7.99 -53.87 -24.81
N ALA A 434 7.50 -53.05 -23.88
CA ALA A 434 6.42 -53.34 -22.94
C ALA A 434 5.40 -52.20 -22.95
N PRO A 435 4.14 -52.44 -22.56
CA PRO A 435 3.17 -51.37 -22.30
C PRO A 435 3.75 -50.28 -21.40
N ASP A 436 3.43 -49.04 -21.73
CA ASP A 436 3.93 -47.85 -21.03
C ASP A 436 2.76 -46.96 -20.57
N ASN A 437 3.03 -46.10 -19.59
CA ASN A 437 2.08 -45.11 -19.06
C ASN A 437 2.84 -43.83 -18.66
N PRO A 438 2.24 -42.63 -18.74
CA PRO A 438 2.89 -41.36 -18.39
C PRO A 438 3.31 -41.28 -16.90
N GLY A 439 2.70 -42.08 -16.03
CA GLY A 439 2.95 -42.08 -14.59
C GLY A 439 1.66 -41.78 -13.81
N ASP A 440 1.82 -41.47 -12.53
CA ASP A 440 0.72 -40.85 -11.76
C ASP A 440 0.75 -39.34 -12.05
N PRO A 441 -0.41 -38.72 -12.38
CA PRO A 441 -0.46 -37.29 -12.67
C PRO A 441 -0.10 -36.46 -11.43
N TYR A 442 0.26 -35.20 -11.65
CA TYR A 442 0.45 -34.27 -10.55
C TYR A 442 -0.86 -34.08 -9.78
N PRO A 443 -0.85 -34.13 -8.43
CA PRO A 443 -2.07 -34.00 -7.67
C PRO A 443 -2.64 -32.59 -7.79
N VAL A 444 -3.88 -32.48 -8.25
CA VAL A 444 -4.66 -31.24 -8.25
C VAL A 444 -5.05 -30.81 -6.84
N THR A 445 -5.39 -29.52 -6.69
CA THR A 445 -5.92 -28.98 -5.44
C THR A 445 -7.21 -29.70 -5.07
N ASN A 446 -7.37 -30.04 -3.78
CA ASN A 446 -8.58 -30.73 -3.33
C ASN A 446 -9.79 -29.77 -3.36
N PRO A 447 -10.77 -29.99 -4.25
CA PRO A 447 -11.88 -29.07 -4.49
C PRO A 447 -12.80 -28.89 -3.27
N VAL A 448 -12.77 -29.81 -2.31
CA VAL A 448 -13.60 -29.71 -1.10
C VAL A 448 -13.03 -28.72 -0.08
N THR A 449 -11.72 -28.47 -0.14
CA THR A 449 -10.98 -27.68 0.86
C THR A 449 -10.22 -26.51 0.25
N GLU A 450 -10.30 -26.28 -1.06
CA GLU A 450 -9.54 -25.23 -1.75
C GLU A 450 -9.88 -23.83 -1.22
N ASP A 451 -11.17 -23.56 -0.98
CA ASP A 451 -11.61 -22.29 -0.40
C ASP A 451 -11.38 -22.18 1.10
N ASP A 452 -10.97 -23.25 1.79
CA ASP A 452 -10.83 -23.20 3.24
C ASP A 452 -9.63 -22.34 3.62
N LEU A 453 -9.91 -21.23 4.30
CA LEU A 453 -8.85 -20.34 4.76
C LEU A 453 -8.03 -21.03 5.86
N PRO A 454 -6.69 -20.84 5.86
CA PRO A 454 -5.86 -21.27 6.96
C PRO A 454 -6.38 -20.74 8.30
N PRO A 455 -6.24 -21.51 9.39
CA PRO A 455 -6.71 -21.06 10.69
C PRO A 455 -6.00 -19.77 11.12
N LEU A 456 -6.76 -18.83 11.72
CA LEU A 456 -6.22 -17.55 12.20
C LEU A 456 -5.03 -17.69 13.17
N PHE A 457 -4.96 -18.81 13.89
CA PHE A 457 -3.88 -19.15 14.82
C PHE A 457 -2.96 -20.25 14.27
N GLY A 458 -2.75 -20.26 12.96
CA GLY A 458 -1.87 -21.19 12.24
C GLY A 458 -0.38 -20.83 12.33
N ASP A 459 0.37 -21.18 11.29
CA ASP A 459 1.84 -21.03 11.29
C ASP A 459 2.28 -19.56 11.27
N ASP A 460 1.60 -18.70 10.49
CA ASP A 460 1.96 -17.27 10.38
C ASP A 460 1.71 -16.48 11.65
N PHE A 461 0.78 -16.94 12.49
CA PHE A 461 0.54 -16.37 13.81
C PHE A 461 1.83 -16.46 14.65
N GLN A 462 2.57 -17.57 14.56
CA GLN A 462 3.84 -17.75 15.26
C GLN A 462 4.91 -16.77 14.77
N GLY A 463 4.99 -16.54 13.45
CA GLY A 463 5.84 -15.51 12.86
C GLY A 463 5.49 -14.12 13.41
N GLY A 464 4.20 -13.81 13.48
CA GLY A 464 3.67 -12.59 14.09
C GLY A 464 4.07 -12.42 15.56
N LEU A 465 4.00 -13.48 16.37
CA LEU A 465 4.41 -13.45 17.79
C LEU A 465 5.87 -12.97 17.94
N PHE A 466 6.79 -13.48 17.10
CA PHE A 466 8.20 -13.08 17.10
C PHE A 466 8.37 -11.61 16.67
N LEU A 467 7.71 -11.22 15.59
CA LEU A 467 7.76 -9.84 15.08
C LEU A 467 7.22 -8.84 16.13
N GLY A 468 6.17 -9.19 16.86
CA GLY A 468 5.63 -8.34 17.91
C GLY A 468 6.58 -8.09 19.07
N LEU A 469 7.48 -9.04 19.40
CA LEU A 469 8.55 -8.80 20.39
C LEU A 469 9.56 -7.76 19.89
N LEU A 470 9.91 -7.80 18.59
CA LEU A 470 10.79 -6.80 17.97
C LEU A 470 10.15 -5.42 17.96
N VAL A 471 8.87 -5.34 17.55
CA VAL A 471 8.08 -4.10 17.56
C VAL A 471 7.99 -3.51 18.97
N ALA A 472 7.73 -4.34 19.99
CA ALA A 472 7.73 -3.90 21.38
C ALA A 472 9.10 -3.35 21.83
N GLY A 473 10.19 -4.00 21.43
CA GLY A 473 11.55 -3.53 21.71
C GLY A 473 11.84 -2.17 21.08
N LEU A 474 11.47 -1.97 19.81
CA LEU A 474 11.61 -0.71 19.10
C LEU A 474 10.75 0.40 19.72
N ALA A 475 9.48 0.14 19.99
CA ALA A 475 8.56 1.08 20.63
C ALA A 475 9.08 1.51 22.01
N TYR A 476 9.57 0.56 22.81
CA TYR A 476 10.19 0.85 24.09
C TYR A 476 11.46 1.71 23.94
N GLY A 477 12.33 1.38 22.99
CA GLY A 477 13.54 2.15 22.69
C GLY A 477 13.24 3.60 22.31
N LEU A 478 12.24 3.81 21.44
CA LEU A 478 11.77 5.13 21.03
C LEU A 478 11.22 5.94 22.22
N LEU A 479 10.42 5.30 23.07
CA LEU A 479 9.84 5.96 24.26
C LEU A 479 10.92 6.36 25.29
N GLU A 480 11.94 5.52 25.51
CA GLU A 480 13.08 5.89 26.36
C GLU A 480 13.90 7.04 25.74
N ALA A 481 14.08 7.08 24.41
CA ALA A 481 14.76 8.17 23.71
C ALA A 481 13.99 9.50 23.86
N LEU A 482 12.68 9.51 23.59
CA LEU A 482 11.82 10.69 23.77
C LEU A 482 11.81 11.17 25.23
N ALA A 483 11.72 10.24 26.19
CA ALA A 483 11.78 10.57 27.61
C ALA A 483 13.12 11.20 28.00
N ALA A 484 14.24 10.71 27.45
CA ALA A 484 15.57 11.29 27.67
C ALA A 484 15.66 12.72 27.12
N ILE A 485 15.15 12.97 25.91
CA ILE A 485 15.08 14.31 25.29
C ILE A 485 14.25 15.26 26.17
N ALA A 486 13.06 14.83 26.61
CA ALA A 486 12.19 15.63 27.47
C ALA A 486 12.86 16.01 28.80
N ILE A 487 13.59 15.08 29.43
CA ILE A 487 14.36 15.37 30.66
C ILE A 487 15.44 16.42 30.39
N VAL A 488 16.15 16.34 29.26
CA VAL A 488 17.19 17.32 28.89
C VAL A 488 16.57 18.70 28.68
N LEU A 489 15.44 18.79 27.98
CA LEU A 489 14.74 20.05 27.74
C LEU A 489 14.19 20.67 29.04
N LEU A 490 13.57 19.87 29.91
CA LEU A 490 13.08 20.34 31.21
C LEU A 490 14.22 20.85 32.11
N ARG A 491 15.38 20.20 32.10
CA ARG A 491 16.58 20.67 32.81
C ARG A 491 17.15 21.96 32.25
N ARG A 492 16.99 22.22 30.95
CA ARG A 492 17.39 23.49 30.31
C ARG A 492 16.43 24.64 30.66
N ARG A 493 15.11 24.37 30.74
CA ARG A 493 14.10 25.37 31.16
C ARG A 493 14.15 25.72 32.65
N GLY A 494 14.63 24.83 33.51
CA GLY A 494 14.73 25.06 34.96
C GLY A 494 15.90 25.96 35.41
N LYS A 495 16.72 26.49 34.50
CA LYS A 495 17.69 27.54 34.85
C LYS A 495 17.04 28.90 34.61
N ALA A 496 16.53 29.50 35.69
CA ALA A 496 16.13 30.90 35.68
C ALA A 496 17.30 31.76 35.15
N PRO A 497 17.06 32.77 34.29
CA PRO A 497 18.09 33.70 33.91
C PRO A 497 18.66 34.36 35.18
N LEU A 498 19.98 34.34 35.32
CA LEU A 498 20.68 34.96 36.44
C LEU A 498 20.29 36.44 36.50
N LEU A 499 19.67 36.86 37.61
CA LEU A 499 19.51 38.27 37.96
C LEU A 499 20.88 38.96 37.91
N THR A 500 20.98 40.02 37.09
CA THR A 500 22.22 40.76 36.80
C THR A 500 22.84 41.44 38.02
N SER A 501 22.15 41.49 39.17
CA SER A 501 22.68 41.97 40.44
C SER A 501 23.70 41.03 41.09
N ALA A 502 23.90 39.82 40.55
CA ALA A 502 24.88 38.84 41.02
C ALA A 502 26.16 38.74 40.17
N LEU A 503 26.35 39.60 39.16
CA LEU A 503 27.66 39.75 38.52
C LEU A 503 28.58 40.54 39.46
N PRO A 504 29.79 40.04 39.79
CA PRO A 504 30.66 40.69 40.75
C PRO A 504 30.92 42.13 40.34
N ALA A 505 30.84 43.06 41.30
CA ALA A 505 31.10 44.49 41.15
C ALA A 505 32.55 44.83 40.71
N SER A 506 33.34 43.84 40.32
CA SER A 506 34.69 43.95 39.77
C SER A 506 34.72 43.42 38.33
N SER A 507 34.38 44.28 37.36
CA SER A 507 34.71 43.95 35.97
C SER A 507 36.23 43.88 35.80
N PRO A 508 36.76 42.86 35.13
CA PRO A 508 38.20 42.67 34.96
C PRO A 508 38.80 43.83 34.17
N THR A 509 40.04 44.21 34.51
CA THR A 509 40.79 45.23 33.76
C THR A 509 41.26 44.73 32.39
N LYS A 510 41.41 43.41 32.24
CA LYS A 510 41.81 42.73 31.01
C LYS A 510 40.81 41.60 30.71
N PRO A 511 39.59 41.92 30.22
CA PRO A 511 38.59 40.90 29.88
C PRO A 511 39.05 40.05 28.70
N THR A 512 38.62 38.78 28.66
CA THR A 512 38.77 37.94 27.47
C THR A 512 37.65 38.24 26.46
N ALA A 513 37.87 37.99 25.16
CA ALA A 513 36.82 38.15 24.15
C ALA A 513 35.55 37.34 24.48
N SER A 514 35.70 36.12 25.01
CA SER A 514 34.57 35.30 25.48
C SER A 514 33.76 35.97 26.61
N TYR A 515 34.43 36.65 27.54
CA TYR A 515 33.77 37.42 28.60
C TYR A 515 32.98 38.59 28.01
N LEU A 516 33.56 39.34 27.07
CA LEU A 516 32.89 40.46 26.41
C LEU A 516 31.66 39.99 25.63
N ARG A 517 31.77 38.96 24.79
CA ARG A 517 30.63 38.41 24.02
C ARG A 517 29.51 37.91 24.92
N ARG A 518 29.84 37.18 25.99
CA ARG A 518 28.85 36.70 26.96
C ARG A 518 28.14 37.86 27.67
N THR A 519 28.89 38.87 28.08
CA THR A 519 28.35 40.01 28.82
C THR A 519 27.51 40.90 27.89
N ALA A 520 28.01 41.22 26.69
CA ALA A 520 27.28 41.99 25.67
C ALA A 520 25.94 41.34 25.32
N ARG A 521 25.95 40.02 25.06
CA ARG A 521 24.71 39.27 24.78
C ARG A 521 23.72 39.32 25.93
N THR A 522 24.21 39.20 27.16
CA THR A 522 23.35 39.22 28.36
C THR A 522 22.72 40.60 28.55
N GLU A 523 23.52 41.66 28.45
CA GLU A 523 23.07 43.04 28.70
C GLU A 523 22.19 43.56 27.56
N LEU A 524 22.50 43.26 26.28
CA LEU A 524 21.67 43.66 25.14
C LEU A 524 20.31 42.98 25.15
N ARG A 525 20.26 41.67 25.45
CA ARG A 525 18.98 40.95 25.61
C ARG A 525 18.16 41.51 26.75
N ALA A 526 18.80 41.87 27.86
CA ALA A 526 18.13 42.49 28.99
C ALA A 526 17.58 43.88 28.61
N LEU A 527 18.36 44.72 27.92
CA LEU A 527 17.87 46.02 27.44
C LEU A 527 16.68 45.86 26.49
N LYS A 528 16.77 44.95 25.51
CA LYS A 528 15.70 44.74 24.53
C LYS A 528 14.40 44.30 25.22
N ALA A 529 14.48 43.33 26.13
CA ALA A 529 13.32 42.87 26.89
C ALA A 529 12.75 43.98 27.81
N ASP A 530 13.60 44.70 28.52
CA ASP A 530 13.19 45.81 29.39
C ASP A 530 12.52 46.93 28.56
N PHE A 531 13.07 47.27 27.39
CA PHE A 531 12.54 48.30 26.48
C PHE A 531 11.19 47.90 25.85
N GLU A 532 11.04 46.65 25.40
CA GLU A 532 9.77 46.12 24.86
C GLU A 532 8.66 46.05 25.92
N SER A 533 9.03 45.83 27.19
CA SER A 533 8.07 45.74 28.30
C SER A 533 7.73 47.09 28.94
N ALA A 534 8.50 48.14 28.66
CA ALA A 534 8.32 49.45 29.26
C ALA A 534 7.17 50.23 28.58
N PRO A 535 6.37 51.00 29.35
CA PRO A 535 5.38 51.90 28.76
C PRO A 535 6.09 53.01 27.95
N PRO A 536 5.43 53.58 26.93
CA PRO A 536 6.02 54.65 26.12
C PRO A 536 6.48 55.82 27.01
N SER A 537 7.78 56.12 26.95
CA SER A 537 8.44 57.17 27.72
C SER A 537 8.73 58.37 26.83
N SER A 538 8.60 59.58 27.37
CA SER A 538 9.03 60.81 26.69
C SER A 538 10.56 61.00 26.68
N ASP A 539 11.30 60.14 27.38
CA ASP A 539 12.76 60.14 27.40
C ASP A 539 13.31 59.30 26.24
N PRO A 540 13.96 59.90 25.22
CA PRO A 540 14.46 59.17 24.05
C PRO A 540 15.70 58.31 24.36
N ARG A 541 16.34 58.52 25.51
CA ARG A 541 17.66 57.92 25.83
C ARG A 541 17.70 56.39 25.79
N PRO A 542 16.70 55.63 26.30
CA PRO A 542 16.72 54.18 26.19
C PRO A 542 16.72 53.69 24.74
N GLY A 543 15.91 54.32 23.88
CA GLY A 543 15.84 54.04 22.45
C GLY A 543 17.14 54.38 21.76
N ASP A 544 17.68 55.58 22.01
CA ASP A 544 18.97 56.01 21.46
C ASP A 544 20.12 55.06 21.84
N CYS A 545 20.12 54.52 23.07
CA CYS A 545 21.11 53.54 23.52
C CYS A 545 20.94 52.18 22.83
N LEU A 546 19.69 51.73 22.67
CA LEU A 546 19.37 50.46 21.99
C LEU A 546 19.75 50.54 20.51
N ASP A 547 19.36 51.62 19.84
CA ASP A 547 19.67 51.87 18.43
C ASP A 547 21.18 51.95 18.21
N ALA A 548 21.91 52.70 19.04
CA ALA A 548 23.37 52.76 18.94
C ALA A 548 24.04 51.39 19.20
N ALA A 549 23.52 50.59 20.12
CA ALA A 549 24.03 49.24 20.36
C ALA A 549 23.76 48.30 19.17
N LEU A 550 22.62 48.43 18.50
CA LEU A 550 22.30 47.66 17.30
C LEU A 550 23.08 48.14 16.07
N LEU A 551 23.36 49.45 15.94
CA LEU A 551 24.21 49.99 14.87
C LEU A 551 25.62 49.39 14.91
N LEU A 552 26.21 49.23 16.11
CA LEU A 552 27.49 48.54 16.29
C LEU A 552 27.48 47.06 15.89
N LEU A 553 26.29 46.49 15.71
CA LEU A 553 26.08 45.11 15.33
C LEU A 553 25.42 44.99 13.94
N GLU A 554 25.41 46.08 13.16
CA GLU A 554 24.81 46.16 11.83
C GLU A 554 23.32 45.72 11.82
N GLY A 555 22.61 46.01 12.90
CA GLY A 555 21.20 45.65 13.08
C GLY A 555 20.93 44.21 13.51
N ASP A 556 21.93 43.31 13.49
CA ASP A 556 21.77 41.91 13.86
C ASP A 556 22.38 41.59 15.24
N PRO A 557 21.56 41.32 16.29
CA PRO A 557 22.08 40.94 17.60
C PRO A 557 22.86 39.62 17.61
N ALA A 558 22.71 38.74 16.60
CA ALA A 558 23.52 37.54 16.47
C ALA A 558 24.99 37.83 16.17
N ARG A 559 25.31 39.02 15.62
CA ARG A 559 26.67 39.45 15.29
C ARG A 559 27.59 39.56 16.51
N ILE A 560 27.04 39.64 17.74
CA ILE A 560 27.84 39.54 18.98
C ILE A 560 28.72 38.28 19.00
N ASP A 561 28.27 37.19 18.39
CA ASP A 561 28.97 35.92 18.38
C ASP A 561 29.93 35.72 17.20
N HIS A 562 29.95 36.68 16.27
CA HIS A 562 30.87 36.62 15.15
C HIS A 562 32.32 36.77 15.64
N PRO A 563 33.27 35.97 15.11
CA PRO A 563 34.68 36.06 15.49
C PRO A 563 35.27 37.44 15.22
N ASP A 564 34.81 38.11 14.16
CA ASP A 564 35.34 39.41 13.69
C ASP A 564 34.74 40.62 14.41
N THR A 565 33.80 40.42 15.35
CA THR A 565 33.22 41.54 16.11
C THR A 565 34.25 42.11 17.07
N ASP A 566 34.59 43.37 16.82
CA ASP A 566 35.63 44.08 17.55
C ASP A 566 35.34 44.18 19.06
N SER A 567 36.38 44.04 19.86
CA SER A 567 36.36 44.15 21.30
C SER A 567 35.87 45.52 21.78
N ALA A 568 36.20 46.60 21.04
CA ALA A 568 35.73 47.94 21.40
C ALA A 568 34.21 48.07 21.19
N ALA A 569 33.70 47.54 20.07
CA ALA A 569 32.27 47.44 19.80
C ALA A 569 31.53 46.64 20.88
N LEU A 570 32.06 45.47 21.29
CA LEU A 570 31.44 44.67 22.37
C LEU A 570 31.35 45.42 23.71
N VAL A 571 32.39 46.16 24.08
CA VAL A 571 32.38 46.99 25.30
C VAL A 571 31.38 48.14 25.16
N ALA A 572 31.32 48.79 24.01
CA ALA A 572 30.37 49.87 23.75
C ALA A 572 28.92 49.35 23.84
N VAL A 573 28.62 48.18 23.27
CA VAL A 573 27.32 47.50 23.41
C VAL A 573 26.98 47.25 24.87
N ILE A 574 27.92 46.77 25.70
CA ILE A 574 27.69 46.56 27.14
C ILE A 574 27.36 47.88 27.84
N VAL A 575 28.13 48.94 27.57
CA VAL A 575 27.97 50.26 28.19
C VAL A 575 26.63 50.89 27.81
N LEU A 576 26.31 50.90 26.52
CA LEU A 576 25.04 51.41 25.99
C LEU A 576 23.85 50.61 26.54
N SER A 577 23.95 49.29 26.57
CA SER A 577 22.91 48.42 27.14
C SER A 577 22.61 48.76 28.60
N ARG A 578 23.65 48.97 29.41
CA ARG A 578 23.49 49.35 30.82
C ARG A 578 22.97 50.78 31.00
N ALA A 579 23.40 51.71 30.17
CA ALA A 579 22.93 53.09 30.22
C ALA A 579 21.44 53.19 29.81
N GLY A 580 21.03 52.48 28.76
CA GLY A 580 19.63 52.41 28.32
C GLY A 580 18.72 51.82 29.40
N ARG A 581 19.15 50.73 30.05
CA ARG A 581 18.40 50.12 31.17
C ARG A 581 18.30 51.05 32.36
N ALA A 582 19.39 51.75 32.70
CA ALA A 582 19.36 52.76 33.76
C ALA A 582 18.43 53.93 33.43
N ALA A 583 18.35 54.34 32.15
CA ALA A 583 17.41 55.36 31.71
C ALA A 583 15.94 54.90 31.81
N LEU A 584 15.64 53.63 31.50
CA LEU A 584 14.31 53.03 31.75
C LEU A 584 13.95 53.06 33.25
N ASP A 585 14.92 52.78 34.12
CA ASP A 585 14.77 52.86 35.57
C ASP A 585 14.75 54.31 36.14
N ARG A 586 14.80 55.34 35.28
CA ARG A 586 14.94 56.76 35.65
C ARG A 586 16.16 57.06 36.54
N LYS A 587 17.22 56.24 36.44
CA LYS A 587 18.50 56.42 37.13
C LYS A 587 19.46 57.27 36.29
N GLY A 588 20.18 58.18 36.94
CA GLY A 588 21.16 59.05 36.28
C GLY A 588 22.41 58.27 35.84
N TYR A 589 22.47 57.81 34.59
CA TYR A 589 23.64 57.17 34.00
C TYR A 589 24.14 57.95 32.78
N ASN A 590 24.60 59.19 33.00
CA ASN A 590 25.09 60.04 31.91
C ASN A 590 26.60 59.88 31.62
N ARG A 591 27.37 59.34 32.57
CA ARG A 591 28.84 59.16 32.45
C ARG A 591 29.27 57.84 33.08
N CYS A 592 30.21 57.14 32.43
CA CYS A 592 30.84 55.92 32.96
C CYS A 592 32.10 56.24 33.77
N CYS A 593 32.59 55.26 34.52
CA CYS A 593 33.92 55.32 35.10
C CYS A 593 34.99 55.42 34.00
N ALA A 594 35.77 56.50 34.00
CA ALA A 594 36.85 56.75 33.04
C ALA A 594 38.10 55.86 33.26
N VAL A 595 38.13 55.06 34.32
CA VAL A 595 39.19 54.06 34.53
C VAL A 595 38.79 52.77 33.82
N ASN A 596 37.58 52.28 34.08
CA ASN A 596 37.04 51.11 33.38
C ASN A 596 35.54 51.30 33.18
N PRO A 597 35.07 51.49 31.93
CA PRO A 597 33.66 51.77 31.67
C PRO A 597 32.73 50.60 32.02
N LEU A 598 33.27 49.38 32.16
CA LEU A 598 32.51 48.21 32.63
C LEU A 598 32.15 48.29 34.13
N HIS A 599 32.75 49.19 34.91
CA HIS A 599 32.40 49.38 36.34
C HIS A 599 31.05 50.06 36.55
N GLY A 600 30.45 50.64 35.52
CA GLY A 600 29.15 51.31 35.64
C GLY A 600 29.25 52.84 35.78
N PRO A 601 28.21 53.49 36.34
CA PRO A 601 28.10 54.94 36.39
C PRO A 601 29.16 55.58 37.27
N ALA A 602 29.69 56.71 36.82
CA ALA A 602 30.57 57.53 37.65
C ALA A 602 29.77 58.35 38.68
N VAL A 603 30.29 58.43 39.90
CA VAL A 603 29.62 59.10 41.03
C VAL A 603 30.32 60.39 41.46
N THR A 604 31.58 60.60 41.04
CA THR A 604 32.34 61.80 41.38
C THR A 604 33.38 62.14 40.32
N ARG A 605 33.97 63.34 40.41
CA ARG A 605 35.11 63.79 39.58
C ARG A 605 36.36 63.83 40.45
N HIS A 606 37.45 63.22 40.00
CA HIS A 606 38.69 63.14 40.76
C HIS A 606 39.92 63.27 39.86
N GLN A 607 41.05 63.75 40.42
CA GLN A 607 42.31 63.83 39.69
C GLN A 607 42.99 62.46 39.67
N VAL A 608 43.00 61.82 38.50
CA VAL A 608 43.60 60.49 38.33
C VAL A 608 44.65 60.54 37.22
N ARG A 609 45.72 59.76 37.40
CA ARG A 609 46.70 59.48 36.36
C ARG A 609 46.25 58.22 35.59
N LEU A 610 45.85 58.39 34.33
CA LEU A 610 45.36 57.29 33.47
C LEU A 610 46.44 56.66 32.58
N SER A 611 47.62 57.28 32.47
CA SER A 611 48.74 56.73 31.70
C SER A 611 50.04 56.79 32.50
N ALA A 612 50.83 55.72 32.42
CA ALA A 612 52.17 55.65 33.01
C ALA A 612 53.17 56.57 32.29
N GLU A 613 52.94 56.92 31.03
CA GLU A 613 53.85 57.73 30.21
C GLU A 613 53.66 59.24 30.44
N ARG A 614 52.42 59.70 30.65
CA ARG A 614 52.12 61.11 30.93
C ARG A 614 52.21 61.38 32.43
N LYS A 615 53.01 62.37 32.84
CA LYS A 615 53.14 62.78 34.26
C LYS A 615 51.91 63.56 34.77
N ALA A 616 51.10 64.13 33.88
CA ALA A 616 49.96 64.97 34.26
C ALA A 616 48.74 64.15 34.73
N ARG A 617 48.16 64.54 35.88
CA ARG A 617 46.86 64.05 36.36
C ARG A 617 45.73 64.80 35.65
N ARG A 618 44.62 64.10 35.35
CA ARG A 618 43.44 64.70 34.71
C ARG A 618 42.22 64.57 35.63
N HIS A 619 41.34 65.57 35.61
CA HIS A 619 40.06 65.53 36.32
C HIS A 619 39.06 64.70 35.53
N VAL A 620 38.84 63.45 35.94
CA VAL A 620 37.99 62.48 35.25
C VAL A 620 36.86 61.97 36.15
N HIS A 621 35.79 61.49 35.53
CA HIS A 621 34.65 60.92 36.24
C HIS A 621 34.91 59.45 36.57
N ILE A 622 34.79 59.07 37.84
CA ILE A 622 35.09 57.70 38.30
C ILE A 622 33.99 57.15 39.22
N CYS A 623 33.89 55.83 39.31
CA CYS A 623 32.99 55.15 40.24
C CYS A 623 33.54 55.24 41.69
N GLY A 624 32.72 54.88 42.68
CA GLY A 624 33.08 54.95 44.10
C GLY A 624 34.34 54.12 44.44
N ALA A 625 34.41 52.90 43.90
CA ALA A 625 35.56 52.01 44.10
C ALA A 625 36.85 52.59 43.50
N CYS A 626 36.80 53.16 42.30
CA CYS A 626 37.96 53.81 41.70
C CYS A 626 38.38 55.08 42.44
N ARG A 627 37.44 55.79 43.10
CA ARG A 627 37.78 56.94 43.95
C ARG A 627 38.57 56.50 45.17
N GLU A 628 38.07 55.50 45.88
CA GLU A 628 38.76 54.94 47.06
C GLU A 628 40.16 54.47 46.70
N LYS A 629 40.29 53.77 45.56
CA LYS A 629 41.58 53.32 45.05
C LYS A 629 42.50 54.46 44.61
N ALA A 630 41.96 55.50 43.98
CA ALA A 630 42.74 56.67 43.61
C ALA A 630 43.27 57.42 44.84
N THR A 631 42.55 57.38 45.97
CA THR A 631 42.99 57.97 47.24
C THR A 631 43.99 57.10 47.99
N SER A 632 43.82 55.77 48.01
CA SER A 632 44.70 54.86 48.76
C SER A 632 45.96 54.44 48.00
N GLU A 633 45.89 54.33 46.66
CA GLU A 633 46.92 53.75 45.80
C GLU A 633 47.04 54.51 44.47
N ALA A 634 47.17 55.83 44.52
CA ALA A 634 47.16 56.70 43.33
C ALA A 634 48.16 56.28 42.22
N SER A 635 49.29 55.65 42.57
CA SER A 635 50.32 55.19 41.64
C SER A 635 49.91 53.97 40.81
N THR A 636 48.95 53.16 41.27
CA THR A 636 48.50 51.94 40.57
C THR A 636 47.35 52.20 39.59
N MET A 637 46.76 53.39 39.60
CA MET A 637 45.61 53.72 38.74
C MET A 637 45.81 53.44 37.23
N PRO A 638 46.98 53.67 36.61
CA PRO A 638 47.20 53.31 35.20
C PRO A 638 47.07 51.81 34.90
N THR A 639 47.31 50.92 35.87
CA THR A 639 47.18 49.46 35.67
C THR A 639 45.74 48.98 35.83
N HIS A 640 44.83 49.86 36.26
CA HIS A 640 43.39 49.61 36.37
C HIS A 640 42.58 50.12 35.17
N VAL A 641 43.24 50.78 34.21
CA VAL A 641 42.58 51.23 32.98
C VAL A 641 42.24 50.03 32.10
N LEU A 642 40.99 49.95 31.65
CA LEU A 642 40.53 48.85 30.80
C LEU A 642 41.41 48.69 29.55
N ALA A 643 41.94 47.50 29.35
CA ALA A 643 42.64 47.09 28.13
C ALA A 643 41.80 46.07 27.37
N LEU A 644 41.55 46.32 26.09
CA LEU A 644 40.79 45.45 25.21
C LEU A 644 41.63 44.22 24.82
N PRO A 645 41.01 43.04 24.62
CA PRO A 645 41.71 41.90 24.04
C PRO A 645 41.88 42.07 22.52
N ASP A 646 43.06 41.66 22.02
CA ASP A 646 43.39 41.37 20.62
C ASP A 646 43.02 42.45 19.56
N PRO A 647 43.89 43.45 19.29
CA PRO A 647 45.18 43.72 19.94
C PRO A 647 45.01 44.37 21.33
N PRO A 648 45.98 44.17 22.25
CA PRO A 648 45.94 44.76 23.58
C PRO A 648 46.12 46.27 23.57
N VAL A 649 45.03 47.01 23.41
CA VAL A 649 44.99 48.47 23.37
C VAL A 649 44.16 49.00 24.55
N ARG A 650 44.54 50.16 25.09
CA ARG A 650 43.72 50.82 26.13
C ARG A 650 42.43 51.30 25.50
N TYR A 651 41.31 51.18 26.22
CA TYR A 651 40.02 51.57 25.67
C TYR A 651 39.96 53.06 25.21
N LEU A 652 40.79 53.93 25.80
CA LEU A 652 40.89 55.35 25.46
C LEU A 652 41.49 55.60 24.07
N GLU A 653 42.12 54.60 23.46
CA GLU A 653 42.81 54.66 22.17
C GLU A 653 42.02 53.91 21.08
N ALA A 654 40.86 53.32 21.42
CA ALA A 654 40.04 52.55 20.51
C ALA A 654 38.70 53.25 20.26
N GLU A 655 38.36 53.50 19.00
CA GLU A 655 37.02 54.01 18.64
C GLU A 655 35.98 52.88 18.74
N PRO A 656 34.72 53.15 19.16
CA PRO A 656 34.17 54.45 19.59
C PRO A 656 34.43 54.77 21.08
N LEU A 657 35.22 53.94 21.78
CA LEU A 657 35.34 54.02 23.23
C LEU A 657 36.15 55.21 23.75
N ASP A 658 36.93 55.85 22.89
CA ASP A 658 37.60 57.12 23.13
C ASP A 658 36.63 58.25 23.54
N ALA A 659 35.37 58.18 23.10
CA ALA A 659 34.29 59.10 23.45
C ALA A 659 33.66 58.88 24.85
N VAL A 660 33.89 57.71 25.47
CA VAL A 660 33.25 57.34 26.75
C VAL A 660 33.53 58.32 27.91
N PRO A 661 34.74 58.87 28.09
CA PRO A 661 35.02 59.84 29.16
C PRO A 661 34.17 61.12 29.08
N ASP A 662 33.69 61.48 27.89
CA ASP A 662 32.88 62.68 27.66
C ASP A 662 31.38 62.44 27.92
N GLY A 663 30.96 61.17 27.98
CA GLY A 663 29.64 60.74 28.43
C GLY A 663 28.90 59.85 27.43
N ILE A 664 27.79 59.25 27.87
CA ILE A 664 27.00 58.31 27.06
C ILE A 664 26.45 58.99 25.79
N ARG A 665 26.02 60.25 25.88
CA ARG A 665 25.52 60.99 24.71
C ARG A 665 26.60 61.12 23.62
N ARG A 666 27.84 61.41 24.03
CA ARG A 666 28.96 61.55 23.10
C ARG A 666 29.34 60.20 22.48
N LEU A 667 29.24 59.10 23.24
CA LEU A 667 29.39 57.75 22.72
C LEU A 667 28.32 57.43 21.65
N ILE A 668 27.05 57.75 21.91
CA ILE A 668 25.97 57.56 20.93
C ILE A 668 26.23 58.36 19.65
N GLU A 669 26.60 59.64 19.78
CA GLU A 669 26.96 60.50 18.64
C GLU A 669 28.11 59.90 17.84
N LYS A 670 29.20 59.47 18.49
CA LYS A 670 30.37 58.85 17.85
C LYS A 670 30.03 57.55 17.12
N VAL A 671 29.17 56.71 17.71
CA VAL A 671 28.69 55.47 17.06
C VAL A 671 27.89 55.79 15.81
N ARG A 672 27.01 56.80 15.86
CA ARG A 672 26.24 57.24 14.68
C ARG A 672 27.15 57.82 13.60
N GLU A 673 28.14 58.65 13.98
CA GLU A 673 29.16 59.18 13.06
C GLU A 673 29.91 58.04 12.34
N MET A 674 30.34 57.01 13.07
CA MET A 674 31.04 55.86 12.48
C MET A 674 30.13 55.06 11.53
N ALA A 675 28.86 54.87 11.89
CA ALA A 675 27.89 54.14 11.06
C ALA A 675 27.46 54.90 9.79
N HIS A 676 27.68 56.21 9.71
CA HIS A 676 27.41 57.02 8.51
C HIS A 676 28.62 57.17 7.57
N VAL A 677 29.82 56.78 8.03
CA VAL A 677 31.08 56.86 7.25
C VAL A 677 31.49 55.49 6.68
N ALA A 678 30.96 54.40 7.25
CA ALA A 678 31.03 53.04 6.73
C ALA A 678 29.88 52.75 5.76
#